data_AF-A0A7V3CYM0-F1
#
_entry.id   AF-A0A7V3CYM0-F1
#
_cell.length_a   1.000
_cell.length_b   1.000
_cell.length_c   1.000
_cell.angle_alpha   90.00
_cell.angle_beta   90.00
_cell.angle_gamma   90.00
#
_symmetry.space_group_name_H-M   'P 1'
#
loop_
_entity.id
_entity.type
_entity.pdbx_description
1 polymer ?
#
loop_
_entity_poly.entity_id
_entity_poly.type
_entity_poly.pdbx_seq_one_letter_code
_entity_poly.pdbx_strand_id
1 'polypeptide(L)'
;FKDNVDIYFARQLVFERLGEARESVPKGVEVAMGPIATSMGEIYQYTLEGKMPSDSLAKISYLTNLRTIQEWIITPQLKSVAGVNEINSFGGYFKQYQVIVSPEKLLKYAVTADEVYSAIENNNQNVGGNILERNSDQYIVRGVGLIKNISDIENIVLKSHDGTPTYIKDVAQIKIGEAVRMGASMKNGVDESVGGIVMMLRGENSRDVVKRVKEKVKEINENNILPDGIKIVPFYDRSDIVNASVNTVNKALIEGSLLVLLVLYLLLRSFRGSFVVLIALPLSLLVTFIVMKLVGLSANLMSLGGLAISIGMIIDATIIQVENVQRHLSESGNEHPKLLTVLKAVLEVRKPSIFGELIIAITFIPILSLEGIEGKMFGPLAKTVAIALLSSLFLSIFVIPVLCSMLLKSQPEKESVIMKYATKIYLPLLEYVMKKKIMILSVAGIFLLAALLLFTRLGTEFIPTMDEGAFDADVALLPGVSLDKAMEINQLVAKKLKEFPELETVVSRTGQTGVAMDTRGVDKTGFVGILKPKSEWSRDITREELTNEMRESLEKIPGIGFGFSQPIQCRIDELVAGTRAQLILKLFGDDIDVLKSKADEIAKVLSSIEGGTDLMTEKVSGQPYLTINIDRSKIARYGLNISDVQNVIEIAVAGKSASKFYEENRNFDITVRLPAEKRNSIEAIENILVPTKTGMNIPLAQLADVTMIEGPVQISRQDGIRRIGIEMNISGRDIGSFIAEAKQKIKENVQLPAGYYLTWGGQFENQQRAMNKLMIIGPIAIGLILLLLFVTFKSIRLALLVISNLPFALIGGIFSLYISGLYLSVPASVGFIVLFGVAVLNGVVLVSQISQLRKEGMELQEAIMKGSLNRLRPVLMTASIAIF
;
A
#
# COMPACT_ATOMS: atom_id res chain seq x y z
N PHE A 1 2.42 -3.04 -16.67
CA PHE A 1 2.35 -4.40 -17.28
C PHE A 1 1.08 -5.09 -16.84
N LYS A 2 0.54 -6.03 -17.62
CA LYS A 2 -0.60 -6.87 -17.20
C LYS A 2 -0.20 -7.74 -15.99
N ASP A 3 -1.17 -8.17 -15.19
CA ASP A 3 -0.91 -8.81 -13.88
C ASP A 3 -0.05 -10.09 -13.93
N ASN A 4 -0.21 -10.92 -14.97
CA ASN A 4 0.45 -12.23 -15.08
C ASN A 4 1.85 -12.17 -15.74
N VAL A 5 2.40 -10.96 -15.95
CA VAL A 5 3.72 -10.82 -16.55
C VAL A 5 4.79 -10.95 -15.46
N ASP A 6 5.71 -11.89 -15.67
CA ASP A 6 6.89 -12.05 -14.81
C ASP A 6 7.69 -10.73 -14.74
N ILE A 7 8.12 -10.35 -13.54
CA ILE A 7 8.79 -9.06 -13.32
C ILE A 7 10.17 -9.00 -13.96
N TYR A 8 10.92 -10.10 -13.99
CA TYR A 8 12.22 -10.15 -14.63
C TYR A 8 12.08 -10.07 -16.15
N PHE A 9 11.06 -10.74 -16.71
CA PHE A 9 10.72 -10.60 -18.13
C PHE A 9 10.28 -9.17 -18.47
N ALA A 10 9.40 -8.57 -17.67
CA ALA A 10 8.98 -7.18 -17.85
C ALA A 10 10.17 -6.21 -17.81
N ARG A 11 11.10 -6.41 -16.86
CA ARG A 11 12.33 -5.62 -16.77
C ARG A 11 13.22 -5.82 -17.99
N GLN A 12 13.36 -7.05 -18.50
CA GLN A 12 14.13 -7.30 -19.72
C GLN A 12 13.54 -6.54 -20.92
N LEU A 13 12.22 -6.57 -21.11
CA LEU A 13 11.56 -5.80 -22.17
C LEU A 13 11.81 -4.29 -22.02
N VAL A 14 11.77 -3.76 -20.78
CA VAL A 14 12.12 -2.36 -20.52
C VAL A 14 13.60 -2.12 -20.80
N PHE A 15 14.49 -3.02 -20.41
CA PHE A 15 15.93 -2.91 -20.64
C PHE A 15 16.28 -2.76 -22.12
N GLU A 16 15.64 -3.57 -22.97
CA GLU A 16 15.78 -3.50 -24.43
C GLU A 16 15.37 -2.11 -24.96
N ARG A 17 14.24 -1.58 -24.51
CA ARG A 17 13.75 -0.24 -24.90
C ARG A 17 14.58 0.90 -24.31
N LEU A 18 15.18 0.72 -23.13
CA LEU A 18 16.09 1.71 -22.54
C LEU A 18 17.37 1.85 -23.36
N GLY A 19 17.81 0.80 -24.06
CA GLY A 19 18.91 0.87 -25.02
C GLY A 19 18.62 1.86 -26.15
N GLU A 20 17.48 1.69 -26.82
CA GLU A 20 17.00 2.62 -27.86
C GLU A 20 16.82 4.04 -27.32
N ALA A 21 16.25 4.18 -26.12
CA ALA A 21 16.03 5.48 -25.49
C ALA A 21 17.34 6.21 -25.17
N ARG A 22 18.39 5.50 -24.72
CA ARG A 22 19.72 6.07 -24.42
C ARG A 22 20.37 6.75 -25.62
N GLU A 23 20.11 6.27 -26.83
CA GLU A 23 20.62 6.89 -28.06
C GLU A 23 19.85 8.16 -28.43
N SER A 24 18.59 8.26 -28.03
CA SER A 24 17.70 9.39 -28.35
C SER A 24 17.80 10.58 -27.37
N VAL A 25 18.32 10.36 -26.16
CA VAL A 25 18.44 11.42 -25.13
C VAL A 25 19.73 12.23 -25.31
N PRO A 26 19.76 13.51 -24.90
CA PRO A 26 20.97 14.32 -24.93
C PRO A 26 22.15 13.69 -24.17
N LYS A 27 23.38 13.93 -24.65
CA LYS A 27 24.61 13.49 -23.97
C LYS A 27 24.66 14.03 -22.53
N GLY A 28 24.98 13.16 -21.57
CA GLY A 28 25.06 13.50 -20.15
C GLY A 28 23.80 13.15 -19.33
N VAL A 29 22.69 12.76 -19.96
CA VAL A 29 21.52 12.23 -19.25
C VAL A 29 21.73 10.77 -18.91
N GLU A 30 21.73 10.42 -17.62
CA GLU A 30 21.79 9.03 -17.18
C GLU A 30 20.39 8.40 -17.24
N VAL A 31 20.25 7.37 -18.06
CA VAL A 31 19.01 6.58 -18.17
C VAL A 31 19.24 5.23 -17.49
N ALA A 32 18.70 5.09 -16.28
CA ALA A 32 18.83 3.91 -15.44
C ALA A 32 17.48 3.21 -15.20
N MET A 33 17.53 1.92 -14.91
CA MET A 33 16.35 1.16 -14.52
C MET A 33 16.10 1.30 -13.02
N GLY A 34 14.85 1.50 -12.62
CA GLY A 34 14.48 1.50 -11.21
C GLY A 34 14.73 0.16 -10.50
N PRO A 35 14.68 0.14 -9.16
CA PRO A 35 14.85 -1.08 -8.36
C PRO A 35 13.80 -2.17 -8.62
N ILE A 36 14.04 -3.40 -8.14
CA ILE A 36 13.06 -4.51 -8.13
C ILE A 36 12.20 -4.42 -6.86
N ALA A 37 11.68 -3.22 -6.61
CA ALA A 37 10.80 -2.92 -5.49
C ALA A 37 9.57 -2.13 -6.00
N THR A 38 8.57 -2.01 -5.15
CA THR A 38 7.38 -1.18 -5.40
C THR A 38 7.21 -0.24 -4.22
N SER A 39 6.33 0.78 -4.28
CA SER A 39 6.02 1.62 -3.12
C SER A 39 5.53 0.81 -1.92
N MET A 40 4.87 -0.33 -2.15
CA MET A 40 4.49 -1.29 -1.12
C MET A 40 5.68 -2.05 -0.50
N GLY A 41 6.90 -1.83 -0.97
CA GLY A 41 8.12 -2.42 -0.45
C GLY A 41 8.68 -1.71 0.78
N GLU A 42 8.09 -0.59 1.22
CA GLU A 42 8.48 0.12 2.44
C GLU A 42 8.10 -0.73 3.67
N ILE A 43 9.08 -1.37 4.30
CA ILE A 43 8.83 -2.32 5.40
C ILE A 43 9.38 -1.86 6.75
N TYR A 44 10.38 -0.97 6.75
CA TYR A 44 11.05 -0.48 7.96
C TYR A 44 11.60 0.92 7.70
N GLN A 45 11.24 1.90 8.53
CA GLN A 45 11.74 3.28 8.42
C GLN A 45 12.34 3.74 9.75
N TYR A 46 13.48 4.43 9.66
CA TYR A 46 14.24 4.85 10.82
C TYR A 46 14.85 6.23 10.65
N THR A 47 15.18 6.84 11.78
CA THR A 47 16.01 8.04 11.88
C THR A 47 17.30 7.73 12.61
N LEU A 48 18.37 8.45 12.30
CA LEU A 48 19.62 8.43 13.04
C LEU A 48 19.53 9.44 14.19
N GLU A 49 19.76 8.97 15.41
CA GLU A 49 19.71 9.79 16.61
C GLU A 49 21.10 9.92 17.25
N GLY A 50 21.42 11.12 17.68
CA GLY A 50 22.61 11.44 18.45
C GLY A 50 22.49 12.81 19.11
N LYS A 51 23.57 13.30 19.71
CA LYS A 51 23.57 14.61 20.38
C LYS A 51 23.66 15.74 19.35
N MET A 52 22.53 16.34 19.03
CA MET A 52 22.47 17.48 18.11
C MET A 52 23.22 18.69 18.70
N PRO A 53 24.17 19.31 17.96
CA PRO A 53 24.81 20.54 18.40
C PRO A 53 23.83 21.71 18.49
N SER A 54 24.05 22.65 19.42
CA SER A 54 23.22 23.86 19.52
C SER A 54 23.58 24.93 18.47
N ASP A 55 24.85 24.98 18.06
CA ASP A 55 25.35 25.94 17.08
C ASP A 55 24.91 25.60 15.64
N SER A 56 24.56 26.61 14.85
CA SER A 56 23.96 26.42 13.52
C SER A 56 24.96 25.87 12.49
N LEU A 57 26.22 26.29 12.52
CA LEU A 57 27.25 25.77 11.62
C LEU A 57 27.66 24.35 12.00
N ALA A 58 27.74 24.08 13.31
CA ALA A 58 27.97 22.73 13.81
C ALA A 58 26.83 21.77 13.44
N LYS A 59 25.57 22.23 13.42
CA LYS A 59 24.42 21.43 12.98
C LYS A 59 24.55 20.97 11.53
N ILE A 60 24.93 21.86 10.61
CA ILE A 60 25.13 21.51 9.20
C ILE A 60 26.20 20.44 9.08
N SER A 61 27.37 20.67 9.68
CA SER A 61 28.48 19.70 9.67
C SER A 61 28.08 18.34 10.26
N TYR A 62 27.29 18.35 11.34
CA TYR A 62 26.77 17.14 11.96
C TYR A 62 25.79 16.39 11.03
N LEU A 63 24.85 17.08 10.40
CA LEU A 63 23.91 16.49 9.44
C LEU A 63 24.61 15.98 8.17
N THR A 64 25.66 16.65 7.70
CA THR A 64 26.54 16.18 6.63
C THR A 64 27.24 14.88 7.04
N ASN A 65 27.74 14.80 8.28
CA ASN A 65 28.35 13.58 8.80
C ASN A 65 27.33 12.44 8.92
N LEU A 66 26.13 12.71 9.46
CA LEU A 66 25.04 11.72 9.53
C LEU A 66 24.66 11.20 8.14
N ARG A 67 24.53 12.07 7.13
CA ARG A 67 24.26 11.64 5.75
C ARG A 67 25.40 10.81 5.18
N THR A 68 26.65 11.18 5.47
CA THR A 68 27.81 10.40 5.05
C THR A 68 27.83 9.00 5.67
N ILE A 69 27.54 8.90 6.97
CA ILE A 69 27.40 7.61 7.69
C ILE A 69 26.25 6.79 7.11
N GLN A 70 25.11 7.43 6.84
CA GLN A 70 23.94 6.79 6.25
C GLN A 70 24.27 6.15 4.88
N GLU A 71 24.95 6.88 3.99
CA GLU A 71 25.24 6.42 2.63
C GLU A 71 26.35 5.37 2.58
N TRP A 72 27.42 5.55 3.37
CA TRP A 72 28.64 4.76 3.21
C TRP A 72 28.83 3.66 4.25
N ILE A 73 28.15 3.73 5.40
CA ILE A 73 28.25 2.74 6.48
C ILE A 73 26.94 1.96 6.60
N ILE A 74 25.82 2.66 6.85
CA ILE A 74 24.54 2.01 7.16
C ILE A 74 23.93 1.37 5.91
N THR A 75 23.87 2.11 4.79
CA THR A 75 23.25 1.63 3.55
C THR A 75 23.89 0.33 3.04
N PRO A 76 25.22 0.19 2.92
CA PRO A 76 25.84 -1.07 2.50
C PRO A 76 25.56 -2.24 3.46
N GLN A 77 25.59 -1.97 4.78
CA GLN A 77 25.32 -2.99 5.80
C GLN A 77 23.87 -3.49 5.73
N LEU A 78 22.89 -2.60 5.61
CA LEU A 78 21.48 -2.99 5.51
C LEU A 78 21.13 -3.59 4.14
N LYS A 79 21.76 -3.11 3.05
CA LYS A 79 21.57 -3.68 1.70
C LYS A 79 22.13 -5.10 1.57
N SER A 80 23.08 -5.49 2.42
CA SER A 80 23.60 -6.86 2.49
C SER A 80 22.60 -7.87 3.08
N VAL A 81 21.53 -7.38 3.73
CA VAL A 81 20.51 -8.25 4.33
C VAL A 81 19.67 -8.92 3.25
N ALA A 82 19.56 -10.25 3.30
CA ALA A 82 18.78 -11.01 2.34
C ALA A 82 17.32 -10.53 2.28
N GLY A 83 16.83 -10.26 1.07
CA GLY A 83 15.48 -9.76 0.78
C GLY A 83 15.31 -8.23 0.85
N VAL A 84 16.37 -7.50 1.21
CA VAL A 84 16.43 -6.05 1.01
C VAL A 84 16.92 -5.76 -0.40
N ASN A 85 16.19 -4.93 -1.14
CA ASN A 85 16.59 -4.50 -2.48
C ASN A 85 17.37 -3.18 -2.44
N GLU A 86 16.88 -2.20 -1.69
CA GLU A 86 17.45 -0.86 -1.63
C GLU A 86 17.16 -0.17 -0.29
N ILE A 87 18.01 0.80 0.06
CA ILE A 87 17.80 1.68 1.21
C ILE A 87 17.65 3.09 0.66
N ASN A 88 16.47 3.68 0.82
CA ASN A 88 16.23 5.05 0.39
C ASN A 88 16.58 5.98 1.54
N SER A 89 17.78 6.55 1.48
CA SER A 89 18.27 7.54 2.43
C SER A 89 17.50 8.86 2.29
N PHE A 90 17.17 9.54 3.39
CA PHE A 90 16.53 10.85 3.36
C PHE A 90 17.13 11.83 4.39
N GLY A 91 16.95 13.13 4.14
CA GLY A 91 17.49 14.21 4.97
C GLY A 91 19.02 14.37 4.89
N GLY A 92 19.53 15.37 5.61
CA GLY A 92 20.95 15.70 5.69
C GLY A 92 21.53 16.37 4.45
N TYR A 93 22.86 16.49 4.41
CA TYR A 93 23.59 17.19 3.35
C TYR A 93 24.59 16.25 2.66
N PHE A 94 24.68 16.32 1.33
CA PHE A 94 25.73 15.61 0.60
C PHE A 94 27.05 16.36 0.71
N LYS A 95 28.07 15.70 1.24
CA LYS A 95 29.43 16.24 1.28
C LYS A 95 29.99 16.42 -0.13
N GLN A 96 30.57 17.58 -0.39
CA GLN A 96 31.26 17.92 -1.64
C GLN A 96 32.56 18.68 -1.36
N TYR A 97 33.54 18.50 -2.23
CA TYR A 97 34.73 19.34 -2.28
C TYR A 97 34.45 20.49 -3.24
N GLN A 98 34.49 21.72 -2.73
CA GLN A 98 34.14 22.91 -3.50
C GLN A 98 35.39 23.70 -3.83
N VAL A 99 35.65 23.91 -5.12
CA VAL A 99 36.65 24.83 -5.65
C VAL A 99 35.93 26.13 -5.98
N ILE A 100 36.00 27.10 -5.06
CA ILE A 100 35.34 28.38 -5.18
C ILE A 100 36.27 29.35 -5.88
N VAL A 101 35.98 29.65 -7.14
CA VAL A 101 36.86 30.41 -8.02
C VAL A 101 36.55 31.91 -7.92
N SER A 102 37.56 32.75 -7.69
CA SER A 102 37.38 34.22 -7.65
C SER A 102 37.45 34.80 -9.07
N PRO A 103 36.37 35.48 -9.55
CA PRO A 103 36.39 36.14 -10.85
C PRO A 103 37.53 37.16 -11.00
N GLU A 104 37.83 37.90 -9.94
CA GLU A 104 38.88 38.93 -9.93
C GLU A 104 40.27 38.31 -10.12
N LYS A 105 40.51 37.16 -9.47
CA LYS A 105 41.78 36.43 -9.60
C LYS A 105 41.90 35.75 -10.96
N LEU A 106 40.81 35.18 -11.50
CA LEU A 106 40.79 34.65 -12.86
C LEU A 106 41.25 35.69 -13.89
N LEU A 107 40.70 36.92 -13.79
CA LEU A 107 41.13 38.04 -14.63
C LEU A 107 42.61 38.38 -14.42
N LYS A 108 43.05 38.53 -13.16
CA LYS A 108 44.42 38.90 -12.82
C LYS A 108 45.46 37.92 -13.40
N TYR A 109 45.18 36.63 -13.34
CA TYR A 109 46.08 35.57 -13.83
C TYR A 109 45.79 35.16 -15.28
N ALA A 110 44.84 35.82 -15.96
CA ALA A 110 44.40 35.49 -17.31
C ALA A 110 44.03 34.00 -17.49
N VAL A 111 43.31 33.44 -16.51
CA VAL A 111 42.81 32.05 -16.50
C VAL A 111 41.28 32.07 -16.57
N THR A 112 40.67 31.07 -17.20
CA THR A 112 39.22 30.92 -17.28
C THR A 112 38.67 29.88 -16.30
N ALA A 113 37.38 29.97 -15.96
CA ALA A 113 36.74 28.95 -15.10
C ALA A 113 36.73 27.55 -15.74
N ASP A 114 36.65 27.48 -17.07
CA ASP A 114 36.71 26.24 -17.85
C ASP A 114 38.12 25.61 -17.83
N GLU A 115 39.18 26.43 -17.87
CA GLU A 115 40.56 25.96 -17.67
C GLU A 115 40.75 25.36 -16.27
N VAL A 116 40.15 25.96 -15.23
CA VAL A 116 40.20 25.39 -13.86
C VAL A 116 39.46 24.05 -13.80
N TYR A 117 38.26 23.98 -14.40
CA TYR A 117 37.50 22.74 -14.50
C TYR A 117 38.29 21.63 -15.19
N SER A 118 38.80 21.91 -16.40
CA SER A 118 39.55 20.96 -17.20
C SER A 118 40.86 20.55 -16.54
N ALA A 119 41.52 21.45 -15.80
CA ALA A 119 42.72 21.13 -15.06
C ALA A 119 42.45 20.10 -13.96
N ILE A 120 41.35 20.22 -13.22
CA ILE A 120 40.98 19.25 -12.18
C ILE A 120 40.63 17.90 -12.80
N GLU A 121 39.86 17.89 -13.89
CA GLU A 121 39.47 16.67 -14.59
C GLU A 121 40.70 15.88 -15.08
N ASN A 122 41.67 16.56 -15.69
CA ASN A 122 42.86 15.93 -16.27
C ASN A 122 43.90 15.48 -15.23
N ASN A 123 43.89 16.04 -14.01
CA ASN A 123 44.88 15.77 -12.95
C ASN A 123 44.38 14.83 -11.84
N ASN A 124 43.32 14.05 -12.09
CA ASN A 124 42.79 13.10 -11.12
C ASN A 124 42.58 11.70 -11.71
N GLN A 125 43.69 11.05 -12.10
CA GLN A 125 43.67 9.72 -12.69
C GLN A 125 44.88 8.88 -12.28
N ASN A 126 44.69 7.56 -12.18
CA ASN A 126 45.78 6.60 -12.10
C ASN A 126 45.95 5.89 -13.44
N VAL A 127 47.18 5.56 -13.79
CA VAL A 127 47.50 4.84 -15.03
C VAL A 127 48.29 3.56 -14.73
N GLY A 128 48.00 2.49 -15.47
CA GLY A 128 48.77 1.24 -15.43
C GLY A 128 49.89 1.25 -16.47
N GLY A 129 51.13 1.06 -16.04
CA GLY A 129 52.32 1.01 -16.90
C GLY A 129 52.73 -0.40 -17.32
N ASN A 130 51.84 -1.39 -17.17
CA ASN A 130 52.07 -2.82 -17.39
C ASN A 130 53.14 -3.42 -16.44
N ILE A 131 53.71 -4.58 -16.77
CA ILE A 131 54.66 -5.33 -15.95
C ILE A 131 56.08 -5.02 -16.40
N LEU A 132 56.96 -4.76 -15.44
CA LEU A 132 58.41 -4.75 -15.60
C LEU A 132 58.98 -6.03 -14.98
N GLU A 133 59.49 -6.93 -15.82
CA GLU A 133 60.18 -8.12 -15.35
C GLU A 133 61.62 -7.79 -14.99
N ARG A 134 62.05 -8.19 -13.79
CA ARG A 134 63.44 -8.04 -13.36
C ARG A 134 63.87 -9.30 -12.61
N ASN A 135 64.82 -10.02 -13.20
CA ASN A 135 65.26 -11.35 -12.76
C ASN A 135 64.09 -12.35 -12.78
N SER A 136 63.70 -12.86 -11.61
CA SER A 136 62.59 -13.79 -11.42
C SER A 136 61.32 -13.10 -10.90
N ASP A 137 61.37 -11.78 -10.66
CA ASP A 137 60.26 -11.01 -10.09
C ASP A 137 59.55 -10.17 -11.17
N GLN A 138 58.23 -10.07 -11.06
CA GLN A 138 57.39 -9.21 -11.87
C GLN A 138 56.94 -7.99 -11.05
N TYR A 139 57.33 -6.79 -11.49
CA TYR A 139 56.90 -5.54 -10.88
C TYR A 139 55.75 -4.93 -11.67
N ILE A 140 54.63 -4.62 -11.01
CA ILE A 140 53.53 -3.88 -11.66
C ILE A 140 53.90 -2.40 -11.65
N VAL A 141 54.10 -1.82 -12.83
CA VAL A 141 54.35 -0.39 -12.99
C VAL A 141 53.02 0.34 -12.89
N ARG A 142 52.94 1.32 -11.97
CA ARG A 142 51.72 2.11 -11.73
C ARG A 142 52.07 3.60 -11.61
N GLY A 143 51.39 4.43 -12.38
CA GLY A 143 51.36 5.88 -12.19
C GLY A 143 50.25 6.26 -11.23
N VAL A 144 50.60 6.97 -10.16
CA VAL A 144 49.65 7.44 -9.14
C VAL A 144 49.43 8.93 -9.34
N GLY A 145 48.21 9.31 -9.73
CA GLY A 145 47.81 10.70 -9.96
C GLY A 145 46.43 11.03 -9.38
N LEU A 146 45.89 10.18 -8.50
CA LEU A 146 44.68 10.51 -7.75
C LEU A 146 44.95 11.59 -6.69
N ILE A 147 44.02 12.52 -6.58
CA ILE A 147 43.97 13.55 -5.54
C ILE A 147 43.65 12.87 -4.20
N LYS A 148 44.53 13.02 -3.19
CA LYS A 148 44.39 12.39 -1.86
C LYS A 148 44.02 13.36 -0.76
N ASN A 149 44.35 14.63 -0.92
CA ASN A 149 44.10 15.67 0.09
C ASN A 149 43.79 17.02 -0.60
N ILE A 150 43.35 18.00 0.20
CA ILE A 150 43.00 19.34 -0.33
C ILE A 150 44.22 20.04 -0.94
N SER A 151 45.41 19.82 -0.39
CA SER A 151 46.64 20.43 -0.90
C SER A 151 47.00 19.93 -2.32
N ASP A 152 46.64 18.69 -2.64
CA ASP A 152 46.82 18.18 -4.01
C ASP A 152 45.96 18.99 -5.01
N ILE A 153 44.73 19.34 -4.65
CA ILE A 153 43.86 20.22 -5.47
C ILE A 153 44.47 21.62 -5.59
N GLU A 154 44.92 22.18 -4.46
CA GLU A 154 45.53 23.50 -4.38
C GLU A 154 46.75 23.66 -5.28
N ASN A 155 47.54 22.61 -5.45
CA ASN A 155 48.79 22.60 -6.21
C ASN A 155 48.63 22.09 -7.66
N ILE A 156 47.41 21.92 -8.16
CA ILE A 156 47.19 21.68 -9.60
C ILE A 156 47.61 22.93 -10.38
N VAL A 157 48.44 22.72 -11.40
CA VAL A 157 48.98 23.78 -12.25
C VAL A 157 47.96 24.15 -13.32
N LEU A 158 47.69 25.46 -13.47
CA LEU A 158 46.80 26.02 -14.49
C LEU A 158 47.59 26.54 -15.69
N LYS A 159 48.56 27.42 -15.44
CA LYS A 159 49.46 28.00 -16.45
C LYS A 159 50.88 28.09 -15.89
N SER A 160 51.88 28.16 -16.78
CA SER A 160 53.27 28.41 -16.40
C SER A 160 53.85 29.49 -17.31
N HIS A 161 54.51 30.49 -16.72
CA HIS A 161 55.20 31.57 -17.43
C HIS A 161 56.64 31.65 -16.94
N ASP A 162 57.62 31.52 -17.83
CA ASP A 162 59.06 31.54 -17.52
C ASP A 162 59.46 30.64 -16.33
N GLY A 163 58.84 29.45 -16.22
CA GLY A 163 59.11 28.50 -15.14
C GLY A 163 58.41 28.80 -13.81
N THR A 164 57.61 29.87 -13.72
CA THR A 164 56.76 30.17 -12.57
C THR A 164 55.32 29.65 -12.83
N PRO A 165 54.87 28.59 -12.14
CA PRO A 165 53.51 28.08 -12.29
C PRO A 165 52.49 28.94 -11.52
N THR A 166 51.29 29.06 -12.09
CA THR A 166 50.08 29.52 -11.42
C THR A 166 49.25 28.30 -11.03
N TYR A 167 48.88 28.21 -9.75
CA TYR A 167 48.17 27.08 -9.17
C TYR A 167 46.69 27.40 -8.93
N ILE A 168 45.88 26.37 -8.67
CA ILE A 168 44.46 26.56 -8.30
C ILE A 168 44.31 27.43 -7.05
N LYS A 169 45.16 27.25 -6.03
CA LYS A 169 45.14 28.09 -4.80
C LYS A 169 45.30 29.59 -5.06
N ASP A 170 45.93 29.97 -6.18
CA ASP A 170 46.15 31.37 -6.53
C ASP A 170 44.84 32.02 -7.01
N VAL A 171 43.95 31.23 -7.64
CA VAL A 171 42.69 31.70 -8.25
C VAL A 171 41.43 31.27 -7.51
N ALA A 172 41.49 30.26 -6.65
CA ALA A 172 40.33 29.67 -5.99
C ALA A 172 40.61 29.31 -4.52
N GLN A 173 39.54 29.27 -3.73
CA GLN A 173 39.53 28.73 -2.37
C GLN A 173 38.92 27.32 -2.39
N ILE A 174 39.64 26.34 -1.85
CA ILE A 174 39.16 24.97 -1.74
C ILE A 174 38.59 24.80 -0.33
N LYS A 175 37.33 24.35 -0.23
CA LYS A 175 36.71 24.01 1.06
C LYS A 175 35.85 22.77 0.95
N ILE A 176 35.69 22.07 2.07
CA ILE A 176 34.66 21.05 2.22
C ILE A 176 33.35 21.78 2.45
N GLY A 177 32.32 21.45 1.69
CA GLY A 177 30.99 22.00 1.84
C GLY A 177 29.94 21.03 1.36
N GLU A 178 28.74 21.54 1.10
CA GLU A 178 27.56 20.74 0.83
C GLU A 178 27.04 20.93 -0.59
N ALA A 179 26.40 19.90 -1.14
CA ALA A 179 25.61 20.03 -2.36
C ALA A 179 24.37 20.91 -2.12
N VAL A 180 23.85 21.49 -3.19
CA VAL A 180 22.55 22.20 -3.15
C VAL A 180 21.48 21.19 -2.73
N ARG A 181 20.77 21.51 -1.65
CA ARG A 181 19.80 20.59 -1.07
C ARG A 181 18.46 20.69 -1.82
N MET A 182 17.94 19.55 -2.23
CA MET A 182 16.62 19.44 -2.88
C MET A 182 15.54 18.86 -1.95
N GLY A 183 15.90 18.52 -0.72
CA GLY A 183 14.95 18.00 0.27
C GLY A 183 15.50 17.90 1.69
N ALA A 184 14.60 17.81 2.67
CA ALA A 184 14.88 17.81 4.11
C ALA A 184 14.13 16.69 4.82
N SER A 185 14.49 16.44 6.07
CA SER A 185 13.64 15.70 6.98
C SER A 185 13.68 16.28 8.38
N MET A 186 12.55 16.24 9.08
CA MET A 186 12.43 16.74 10.45
C MET A 186 11.60 15.79 11.30
N LYS A 187 12.04 15.57 12.54
CA LYS A 187 11.36 14.72 13.53
C LYS A 187 10.69 15.59 14.59
N ASN A 188 9.42 15.31 14.87
CA ASN A 188 8.61 15.96 15.91
C ASN A 188 8.53 17.49 15.84
N GLY A 189 8.85 18.11 14.69
CA GLY A 189 8.85 19.57 14.54
C GLY A 189 9.95 20.29 15.31
N VAL A 190 10.99 19.58 15.79
CA VAL A 190 12.07 20.18 16.59
C VAL A 190 13.39 20.13 15.82
N ASP A 191 13.87 18.94 15.51
CA ASP A 191 15.19 18.73 14.95
C ASP A 191 15.13 18.16 13.53
N GLU A 192 16.04 18.65 12.69
CA GLU A 192 16.34 18.00 11.41
C GLU A 192 16.89 16.60 11.66
N SER A 193 16.49 15.66 10.80
CA SER A 193 16.85 14.26 10.93
C SER A 193 17.41 13.73 9.61
N VAL A 194 18.29 12.74 9.73
CA VAL A 194 18.73 11.88 8.63
C VAL A 194 18.19 10.49 8.89
N GLY A 195 17.76 9.79 7.86
CA GLY A 195 17.19 8.46 8.03
C GLY A 195 17.22 7.63 6.77
N GLY A 196 16.61 6.46 6.83
CA GLY A 196 16.51 5.55 5.71
C GLY A 196 15.21 4.76 5.72
N ILE A 197 14.77 4.37 4.52
CA ILE A 197 13.63 3.50 4.28
C ILE A 197 14.15 2.21 3.68
N VAL A 198 13.85 1.08 4.32
CA VAL A 198 14.23 -0.23 3.82
C VAL A 198 13.19 -0.69 2.81
N MET A 199 13.63 -0.85 1.56
CA MET A 199 12.82 -1.35 0.45
C MET A 199 13.01 -2.86 0.30
N MET A 200 11.93 -3.61 0.50
CA MET A 200 11.89 -5.06 0.30
C MET A 200 11.92 -5.42 -1.19
N LEU A 201 12.64 -6.49 -1.52
CA LEU A 201 12.57 -7.11 -2.84
C LEU A 201 11.15 -7.62 -3.12
N ARG A 202 10.64 -7.39 -4.33
CA ARG A 202 9.31 -7.86 -4.72
C ARG A 202 9.21 -9.39 -4.60
N GLY A 203 8.24 -9.88 -3.83
CA GLY A 203 7.96 -11.31 -3.63
C GLY A 203 8.47 -11.90 -2.32
N GLU A 204 9.33 -11.18 -1.59
CA GLU A 204 9.81 -11.58 -0.26
C GLU A 204 8.73 -11.42 0.83
N ASN A 205 8.96 -12.04 1.98
CA ASN A 205 8.09 -11.92 3.15
C ASN A 205 8.50 -10.71 4.01
N SER A 206 7.59 -9.75 4.18
CA SER A 206 7.87 -8.51 4.93
C SER A 206 8.26 -8.78 6.39
N ARG A 207 7.63 -9.73 7.08
CA ARG A 207 7.93 -10.03 8.49
C ARG A 207 9.33 -10.62 8.63
N ASP A 208 9.70 -11.54 7.75
CA ASP A 208 10.99 -12.23 7.83
C ASP A 208 12.14 -11.28 7.45
N VAL A 209 11.95 -10.43 6.44
CA VAL A 209 12.95 -9.40 6.09
C VAL A 209 13.09 -8.37 7.20
N VAL A 210 11.99 -7.86 7.76
CA VAL A 210 12.04 -6.92 8.90
C VAL A 210 12.74 -7.55 10.11
N LYS A 211 12.51 -8.84 10.40
CA LYS A 211 13.22 -9.53 11.48
C LYS A 211 14.73 -9.51 11.27
N ARG A 212 15.20 -9.87 10.07
CA ARG A 212 16.64 -9.83 9.74
C ARG A 212 17.21 -8.41 9.79
N VAL A 213 16.44 -7.42 9.35
CA VAL A 213 16.82 -6.00 9.43
C VAL A 213 16.94 -5.54 10.87
N LYS A 214 15.98 -5.89 11.75
CA LYS A 214 16.04 -5.59 13.19
C LYS A 214 17.27 -6.20 13.86
N GLU A 215 17.57 -7.46 13.54
CA GLU A 215 18.76 -8.15 14.03
C GLU A 215 20.04 -7.41 13.58
N LYS A 216 20.11 -6.99 12.31
CA LYS A 216 21.24 -6.23 11.79
C LYS A 216 21.35 -4.82 12.39
N VAL A 217 20.22 -4.14 12.61
CA VAL A 217 20.18 -2.82 13.27
C VAL A 217 20.64 -2.93 14.72
N LYS A 218 20.21 -3.98 15.43
CA LYS A 218 20.67 -4.27 16.80
C LYS A 218 22.18 -4.52 16.83
N GLU A 219 22.69 -5.33 15.91
CA GLU A 219 24.13 -5.56 15.74
C GLU A 219 24.90 -4.25 15.51
N ILE A 220 24.41 -3.38 14.61
CA ILE A 220 25.04 -2.08 14.33
C ILE A 220 25.07 -1.17 15.57
N ASN A 221 23.96 -1.09 16.30
CA ASN A 221 23.83 -0.26 17.48
C ASN A 221 24.63 -0.79 18.69
N GLU A 222 24.78 -2.11 18.84
CA GLU A 222 25.48 -2.75 19.97
C GLU A 222 26.99 -2.89 19.75
N ASN A 223 27.44 -3.13 18.52
CA ASN A 223 28.86 -3.36 18.20
C ASN A 223 29.68 -2.07 18.00
N ASN A 224 29.13 -0.91 18.38
CA ASN A 224 29.78 0.41 18.20
C ASN A 224 30.29 0.65 16.76
N ILE A 225 29.59 0.13 15.75
CA ILE A 225 29.92 0.35 14.34
C ILE A 225 29.75 1.84 13.98
N LEU A 226 28.79 2.50 14.65
CA LEU A 226 28.51 3.91 14.45
C LEU A 226 29.37 4.78 15.38
N PRO A 227 30.01 5.83 14.86
CA PRO A 227 30.79 6.76 15.67
C PRO A 227 29.89 7.60 16.59
N ASP A 228 30.48 8.21 17.62
CA ASP A 228 29.89 9.28 18.44
C ASP A 228 28.58 8.94 19.16
N GLY A 229 28.31 7.65 19.41
CA GLY A 229 27.09 7.19 20.08
C GLY A 229 25.82 7.40 19.26
N ILE A 230 25.94 7.56 17.93
CA ILE A 230 24.82 7.61 16.99
C ILE A 230 24.10 6.26 16.99
N LYS A 231 22.77 6.28 17.01
CA LYS A 231 21.93 5.08 16.99
C LYS A 231 20.89 5.14 15.88
N ILE A 232 20.60 3.99 15.30
CA ILE A 232 19.47 3.79 14.42
C ILE A 232 18.22 3.58 15.28
N VAL A 233 17.24 4.46 15.16
CA VAL A 233 15.97 4.39 15.89
C VAL A 233 14.81 4.26 14.90
N PRO A 234 14.10 3.11 14.87
CA PRO A 234 12.93 2.96 14.01
C PRO A 234 11.78 3.83 14.51
N PHE A 235 10.97 4.30 13.56
CA PHE A 235 9.67 4.90 13.86
C PHE A 235 8.54 4.14 13.16
N TYR A 236 8.76 3.55 11.99
CA TYR A 236 7.75 2.75 11.30
C TYR A 236 8.21 1.32 11.09
N ASP A 237 7.33 0.38 11.42
CA ASP A 237 7.59 -1.04 11.35
C ASP A 237 6.38 -1.82 10.83
N ARG A 238 6.52 -2.43 9.65
CA ARG A 238 5.42 -3.18 9.06
C ARG A 238 5.13 -4.52 9.75
N SER A 239 6.04 -5.04 10.56
CA SER A 239 5.79 -6.26 11.32
C SER A 239 4.73 -6.08 12.41
N ASP A 240 4.52 -4.85 12.90
CA ASP A 240 3.57 -4.56 13.97
C ASP A 240 2.12 -4.79 13.53
N ILE A 241 1.73 -4.28 12.35
CA ILE A 241 0.40 -4.54 11.79
C ILE A 241 0.19 -6.03 11.47
N VAL A 242 1.23 -6.73 11.01
CA VAL A 242 1.16 -8.18 10.74
C VAL A 242 0.93 -8.95 12.03
N ASN A 243 1.67 -8.63 13.09
CA ASN A 243 1.55 -9.28 14.39
C ASN A 243 0.21 -8.96 15.06
N ALA A 244 -0.23 -7.70 15.02
CA ALA A 244 -1.54 -7.27 15.50
C ALA A 244 -2.66 -8.05 14.81
N SER A 245 -2.59 -8.17 13.48
CA SER A 245 -3.57 -8.93 12.70
C SER A 245 -3.59 -10.42 13.03
N VAL A 246 -2.42 -11.05 13.16
CA VAL A 246 -2.31 -12.45 13.58
C VAL A 246 -2.87 -12.64 14.99
N ASN A 247 -2.59 -11.73 15.92
CA ASN A 247 -3.13 -11.77 17.27
C ASN A 247 -4.66 -11.61 17.29
N THR A 248 -5.21 -10.70 16.49
CA THR A 248 -6.66 -10.54 16.33
C THR A 248 -7.31 -11.82 15.82
N VAL A 249 -6.73 -12.45 14.80
CA VAL A 249 -7.25 -13.72 14.27
C VAL A 249 -7.10 -14.85 15.29
N ASN A 250 -5.98 -14.95 15.99
CA ASN A 250 -5.78 -15.95 17.04
C ASN A 250 -6.79 -15.78 18.19
N LYS A 251 -7.03 -14.54 18.61
CA LYS A 251 -8.04 -14.22 19.62
C LYS A 251 -9.43 -14.60 19.14
N ALA A 252 -9.80 -14.20 17.92
CA ALA A 252 -11.08 -14.56 17.30
C ALA A 252 -11.25 -16.08 17.15
N LEU A 253 -10.19 -16.82 16.79
CA LEU A 253 -10.20 -18.27 16.71
C LEU A 253 -10.45 -18.92 18.08
N ILE A 254 -9.81 -18.43 19.14
CA ILE A 254 -10.00 -18.95 20.50
C ILE A 254 -11.41 -18.63 21.01
N GLU A 255 -11.85 -17.37 20.86
CA GLU A 255 -13.18 -16.92 21.28
C GLU A 255 -14.28 -17.67 20.51
N GLY A 256 -14.16 -17.79 19.18
CA GLY A 256 -15.07 -18.57 18.34
C GLY A 256 -15.09 -20.05 18.72
N SER A 257 -13.93 -20.68 18.94
CA SER A 257 -13.86 -22.09 19.39
C SER A 257 -14.55 -22.30 20.74
N LEU A 258 -14.40 -21.35 21.67
CA LEU A 258 -15.01 -21.40 23.00
C LEU A 258 -16.53 -21.16 22.93
N LEU A 259 -16.99 -20.24 22.09
CA LEU A 259 -18.41 -20.01 21.80
C LEU A 259 -19.05 -21.24 21.16
N VAL A 260 -18.40 -21.85 20.16
CA VAL A 260 -18.83 -23.12 19.55
C VAL A 260 -18.97 -24.21 20.62
N LEU A 261 -17.97 -24.37 21.49
CA LEU A 261 -18.02 -25.36 22.57
C LEU A 261 -19.20 -25.10 23.51
N LEU A 262 -19.42 -23.84 23.88
CA LEU A 262 -20.50 -23.42 24.77
C LEU A 262 -21.87 -23.70 24.13
N VAL A 263 -22.07 -23.30 22.87
CA VAL A 263 -23.31 -23.53 22.11
C VAL A 263 -23.58 -25.03 21.95
N LEU A 264 -22.58 -25.83 21.60
CA LEU A 264 -22.71 -27.29 21.47
C LEU A 264 -23.03 -27.94 22.81
N TYR A 265 -22.36 -27.54 23.89
CA TYR A 265 -22.65 -28.07 25.22
C TYR A 265 -24.08 -27.75 25.65
N LEU A 266 -24.55 -26.53 25.41
CA LEU A 266 -25.90 -26.09 25.73
C LEU A 266 -26.98 -26.83 24.91
N LEU A 267 -26.72 -27.12 23.64
CA LEU A 267 -27.71 -27.73 22.73
C LEU A 267 -27.68 -29.26 22.76
N LEU A 268 -26.50 -29.89 22.78
CA LEU A 268 -26.33 -31.35 22.78
C LEU A 268 -26.33 -31.96 24.19
N ARG A 269 -26.02 -31.17 25.24
CA ARG A 269 -25.86 -31.64 26.64
C ARG A 269 -24.94 -32.86 26.79
N SER A 270 -23.98 -32.99 25.87
CA SER A 270 -23.10 -34.13 25.69
C SER A 270 -21.65 -33.64 25.63
N PHE A 271 -20.91 -33.88 26.72
CA PHE A 271 -19.50 -33.50 26.79
C PHE A 271 -18.68 -34.22 25.72
N ARG A 272 -18.95 -35.51 25.48
CA ARG A 272 -18.19 -36.31 24.51
C ARG A 272 -18.48 -35.91 23.07
N GLY A 273 -19.73 -35.62 22.72
CA GLY A 273 -20.10 -35.13 21.38
C GLY A 273 -19.48 -33.77 21.10
N SER A 274 -19.58 -32.84 22.05
CA SER A 274 -18.96 -31.52 21.95
C SER A 274 -17.42 -31.62 21.83
N PHE A 275 -16.80 -32.56 22.53
CA PHE A 275 -15.36 -32.80 22.45
C PHE A 275 -14.90 -33.36 21.09
N VAL A 276 -15.70 -34.23 20.45
CA VAL A 276 -15.41 -34.71 19.08
C VAL A 276 -15.40 -33.54 18.09
N VAL A 277 -16.40 -32.65 18.16
CA VAL A 277 -16.47 -31.46 17.32
C VAL A 277 -15.30 -30.50 17.63
N LEU A 278 -14.96 -30.34 18.91
CA LEU A 278 -13.84 -29.50 19.34
C LEU A 278 -12.51 -29.98 18.76
N ILE A 279 -12.25 -31.29 18.69
CA ILE A 279 -11.03 -31.84 18.07
C ILE A 279 -11.02 -31.67 16.55
N ALA A 280 -12.19 -31.74 15.91
CA ALA A 280 -12.31 -31.61 14.46
C ALA A 280 -11.84 -30.24 13.96
N LEU A 281 -12.08 -29.18 14.73
CA LEU A 281 -11.71 -27.82 14.33
C LEU A 281 -10.18 -27.63 14.20
N PRO A 282 -9.33 -27.85 15.23
CA PRO A 282 -7.88 -27.77 15.08
C PRO A 282 -7.33 -28.72 14.01
N LEU A 283 -7.91 -29.92 13.86
CA LEU A 283 -7.47 -30.88 12.87
C LEU A 283 -7.74 -30.39 11.44
N SER A 284 -8.92 -29.80 11.19
CA SER A 284 -9.27 -29.22 9.90
C SER A 284 -8.37 -28.04 9.55
N LEU A 285 -8.07 -27.17 10.52
CA LEU A 285 -7.15 -26.06 10.35
C LEU A 285 -5.72 -26.55 10.09
N LEU A 286 -5.26 -27.60 10.78
CA LEU A 286 -3.95 -28.20 10.56
C LEU A 286 -3.81 -28.71 9.12
N VAL A 287 -4.79 -29.49 8.64
CA VAL A 287 -4.80 -29.97 7.25
C VAL A 287 -4.83 -28.81 6.28
N THR A 288 -5.63 -27.77 6.58
CA THR A 288 -5.70 -26.55 5.77
C THR A 288 -4.34 -25.87 5.65
N PHE A 289 -3.63 -25.66 6.76
CA PHE A 289 -2.30 -25.07 6.76
C PHE A 289 -1.27 -25.93 6.02
N ILE A 290 -1.37 -27.26 6.11
CA ILE A 290 -0.53 -28.18 5.34
C ILE A 290 -0.75 -27.97 3.85
N VAL A 291 -2.02 -27.96 3.39
CA VAL A 291 -2.34 -27.76 1.97
C VAL A 291 -1.96 -26.35 1.51
N MET A 292 -2.20 -25.31 2.31
CA MET A 292 -1.76 -23.94 2.01
C MET A 292 -0.25 -23.88 1.77
N LYS A 293 0.55 -24.55 2.61
CA LYS A 293 2.01 -24.62 2.45
C LYS A 293 2.40 -25.32 1.15
N LEU A 294 1.70 -26.40 0.76
CA LEU A 294 1.96 -27.13 -0.49
C LEU A 294 1.61 -26.29 -1.74
N VAL A 295 0.56 -25.48 -1.67
CA VAL A 295 0.12 -24.60 -2.78
C VAL A 295 0.89 -23.27 -2.81
N GLY A 296 1.73 -22.99 -1.80
CA GLY A 296 2.48 -21.74 -1.70
C GLY A 296 1.63 -20.53 -1.29
N LEU A 297 0.51 -20.75 -0.59
CA LEU A 297 -0.35 -19.68 -0.07
C LEU A 297 0.21 -19.15 1.26
N SER A 298 0.54 -17.86 1.29
CA SER A 298 0.99 -17.18 2.52
C SER A 298 -0.16 -17.01 3.53
N ALA A 299 0.13 -17.14 4.82
CA ALA A 299 -0.77 -16.73 5.90
C ALA A 299 -0.70 -15.21 6.10
N ASN A 300 -1.49 -14.48 5.32
CA ASN A 300 -1.70 -13.03 5.44
C ASN A 300 -3.09 -12.70 6.01
N LEU A 301 -3.33 -11.41 6.28
CA LEU A 301 -4.60 -10.87 6.78
C LEU A 301 -5.83 -11.43 6.06
N MET A 302 -5.82 -11.44 4.72
CA MET A 302 -6.96 -11.88 3.91
C MET A 302 -7.18 -13.39 3.98
N SER A 303 -6.11 -14.18 3.94
CA SER A 303 -6.19 -15.64 4.06
C SER A 303 -6.63 -16.08 5.46
N LEU A 304 -6.11 -15.43 6.51
CA LEU A 304 -6.45 -15.68 7.91
C LEU A 304 -7.87 -15.21 8.24
N GLY A 305 -8.28 -14.06 7.70
CA GLY A 305 -9.66 -13.60 7.76
C GLY A 305 -10.63 -14.57 7.08
N GLY A 306 -10.23 -15.15 5.94
CA GLY A 306 -10.95 -16.25 5.31
C GLY A 306 -11.14 -17.44 6.26
N LEU A 307 -10.07 -17.88 6.94
CA LEU A 307 -10.17 -18.95 7.94
C LEU A 307 -11.15 -18.58 9.06
N ALA A 308 -11.05 -17.37 9.60
CA ALA A 308 -11.93 -16.88 10.66
C ALA A 308 -13.41 -16.92 10.25
N ILE A 309 -13.75 -16.42 9.05
CA ILE A 309 -15.11 -16.48 8.49
C ILE A 309 -15.56 -17.94 8.32
N SER A 310 -14.65 -18.83 7.94
CA SER A 310 -14.98 -20.23 7.66
C SER A 310 -15.10 -21.14 8.87
N ILE A 311 -14.73 -20.72 10.09
CA ILE A 311 -14.77 -21.58 11.29
C ILE A 311 -16.15 -22.23 11.46
N GLY A 312 -17.22 -21.43 11.44
CA GLY A 312 -18.59 -21.93 11.61
C GLY A 312 -19.02 -22.87 10.49
N MET A 313 -18.56 -22.63 9.25
CA MET A 313 -18.87 -23.47 8.09
C MET A 313 -18.06 -24.77 8.06
N ILE A 314 -16.82 -24.74 8.53
CA ILE A 314 -15.89 -25.89 8.55
C ILE A 314 -16.45 -26.98 9.45
N ILE A 315 -16.95 -26.65 10.64
CA ILE A 315 -17.41 -27.67 11.60
C ILE A 315 -18.82 -28.17 11.31
N ASP A 316 -19.52 -27.60 10.33
CA ASP A 316 -20.95 -27.80 10.14
C ASP A 316 -21.32 -29.24 9.79
N ALA A 317 -20.61 -29.84 8.81
CA ALA A 317 -20.80 -31.25 8.48
C ALA A 317 -20.45 -32.18 9.65
N THR A 318 -19.42 -31.82 10.42
CA THR A 318 -19.04 -32.58 11.62
C THR A 318 -20.15 -32.56 12.66
N ILE A 319 -20.78 -31.40 12.88
CA ILE A 319 -21.89 -31.26 13.84
C ILE A 319 -23.11 -32.08 13.39
N ILE A 320 -23.50 -31.95 12.11
CA ILE A 320 -24.62 -32.72 11.55
C ILE A 320 -24.40 -34.23 11.71
N GLN A 321 -23.16 -34.68 11.48
CA GLN A 321 -22.78 -36.08 11.60
C GLN A 321 -22.75 -36.56 13.06
N VAL A 322 -22.12 -35.80 13.97
CA VAL A 322 -22.04 -36.13 15.39
C VAL A 322 -23.43 -36.16 16.03
N GLU A 323 -24.29 -35.19 15.71
CA GLU A 323 -25.67 -35.16 16.22
C GLU A 323 -26.47 -36.35 15.71
N ASN A 324 -26.40 -36.66 14.41
CA ASN A 324 -27.17 -37.78 13.86
C ASN A 324 -26.73 -39.13 14.45
N VAL A 325 -25.42 -39.31 14.65
CA VAL A 325 -24.86 -40.50 15.31
C VAL A 325 -25.30 -40.57 16.77
N GLN A 326 -25.27 -39.46 17.50
CA GLN A 326 -25.68 -39.43 18.89
C GLN A 326 -27.17 -39.73 19.05
N ARG A 327 -28.03 -39.15 18.19
CA ARG A 327 -29.47 -39.45 18.15
C ARG A 327 -29.74 -40.93 17.92
N HIS A 328 -29.11 -41.53 16.90
CA HIS A 328 -29.26 -42.96 16.63
C HIS A 328 -28.75 -43.85 17.77
N LEU A 329 -27.64 -43.50 18.42
CA LEU A 329 -27.12 -44.25 19.58
C LEU A 329 -28.04 -44.14 20.81
N SER A 330 -28.80 -43.05 20.94
CA SER A 330 -29.81 -42.86 22.00
C SER A 330 -31.12 -43.60 21.68
N GLU A 331 -31.58 -43.60 20.42
CA GLU A 331 -32.80 -44.30 19.99
C GLU A 331 -32.63 -45.82 19.94
N SER A 332 -31.47 -46.33 19.52
CA SER A 332 -31.20 -47.78 19.35
C SER A 332 -30.84 -48.49 20.65
N GLY A 333 -30.49 -47.76 21.72
CA GLY A 333 -29.94 -48.35 22.95
C GLY A 333 -28.69 -49.22 22.73
N ASN A 334 -28.52 -50.25 23.56
CA ASN A 334 -27.47 -51.28 23.43
C ASN A 334 -27.88 -52.46 22.52
N GLU A 335 -29.00 -52.37 21.79
CA GLU A 335 -29.59 -53.52 21.06
C GLU A 335 -28.84 -53.90 19.76
N HIS A 336 -28.04 -52.98 19.21
CA HIS A 336 -27.28 -53.20 17.98
C HIS A 336 -25.78 -52.98 18.15
N PRO A 337 -24.92 -53.62 17.33
CA PRO A 337 -23.49 -53.38 17.36
C PRO A 337 -23.21 -51.90 17.10
N LYS A 338 -22.51 -51.25 18.04
CA LYS A 338 -22.20 -49.81 18.01
C LYS A 338 -21.67 -49.33 16.66
N LEU A 339 -20.81 -50.13 16.02
CA LEU A 339 -20.23 -49.81 14.72
C LEU A 339 -21.28 -49.75 13.59
N LEU A 340 -22.24 -50.68 13.58
CA LEU A 340 -23.33 -50.72 12.60
C LEU A 340 -24.28 -49.54 12.77
N THR A 341 -24.62 -49.18 14.02
CA THR A 341 -25.46 -48.01 14.32
C THR A 341 -24.78 -46.71 13.90
N VAL A 342 -23.49 -46.54 14.21
CA VAL A 342 -22.70 -45.37 13.77
C VAL A 342 -22.62 -45.32 12.25
N LEU A 343 -22.35 -46.44 11.57
CA LEU A 343 -22.25 -46.49 10.11
C LEU A 343 -23.58 -46.11 9.45
N LYS A 344 -24.70 -46.64 9.94
CA LYS A 344 -26.05 -46.32 9.42
C LYS A 344 -26.36 -44.83 9.59
N ALA A 345 -26.10 -44.28 10.77
CA ALA A 345 -26.32 -42.86 11.06
C ALA A 345 -25.44 -41.95 10.19
N VAL A 346 -24.16 -42.30 9.99
CA VAL A 346 -23.28 -41.54 9.09
C VAL A 346 -23.79 -41.59 7.65
N LEU A 347 -24.16 -42.76 7.13
CA LEU A 347 -24.59 -42.93 5.74
C LEU A 347 -25.88 -42.15 5.40
N GLU A 348 -26.76 -41.96 6.37
CA GLU A 348 -27.99 -41.18 6.20
C GLU A 348 -27.72 -39.70 5.89
N VAL A 349 -26.82 -39.06 6.66
CA VAL A 349 -26.52 -37.62 6.51
C VAL A 349 -25.35 -37.33 5.56
N ARG A 350 -24.56 -38.35 5.19
CA ARG A 350 -23.37 -38.20 4.36
C ARG A 350 -23.64 -37.50 3.02
N LYS A 351 -24.65 -37.91 2.26
CA LYS A 351 -24.94 -37.31 0.95
C LYS A 351 -25.29 -35.81 1.10
N PRO A 352 -26.30 -35.42 1.91
CA PRO A 352 -26.63 -34.01 2.13
C PRO A 352 -25.44 -33.17 2.62
N SER A 353 -24.64 -33.68 3.57
CA SER A 353 -23.49 -32.94 4.12
C SER A 353 -22.40 -32.70 3.08
N ILE A 354 -22.01 -33.72 2.29
CA ILE A 354 -20.97 -33.59 1.26
C ILE A 354 -21.39 -32.57 0.19
N PHE A 355 -22.61 -32.69 -0.33
CA PHE A 355 -23.10 -31.77 -1.36
C PHE A 355 -23.24 -30.36 -0.81
N GLY A 356 -23.65 -30.22 0.45
CA GLY A 356 -23.75 -28.95 1.14
C GLY A 356 -22.41 -28.22 1.27
N GLU A 357 -21.36 -28.90 1.76
CA GLU A 357 -20.01 -28.32 1.81
C GLU A 357 -19.46 -28.01 0.41
N LEU A 358 -19.70 -28.88 -0.57
CA LEU A 358 -19.27 -28.64 -1.95
C LEU A 358 -19.98 -27.43 -2.58
N ILE A 359 -21.27 -27.24 -2.27
CA ILE A 359 -22.02 -26.05 -2.69
C ILE A 359 -21.35 -24.80 -2.14
N ILE A 360 -21.03 -24.77 -0.84
CA ILE A 360 -20.34 -23.63 -0.22
C ILE A 360 -18.95 -23.43 -0.85
N ALA A 361 -18.14 -24.48 -1.00
CA ALA A 361 -16.80 -24.35 -1.59
C ALA A 361 -16.84 -23.83 -3.03
N ILE A 362 -17.82 -24.26 -3.83
CA ILE A 362 -17.98 -23.83 -5.22
C ILE A 362 -18.43 -22.37 -5.34
N THR A 363 -19.14 -21.80 -4.35
CA THR A 363 -19.49 -20.37 -4.41
C THR A 363 -18.26 -19.45 -4.36
N PHE A 364 -17.12 -19.93 -3.86
CA PHE A 364 -15.85 -19.19 -3.85
C PHE A 364 -15.05 -19.31 -5.15
N ILE A 365 -15.33 -20.30 -6.02
CA ILE A 365 -14.59 -20.47 -7.29
C ILE A 365 -14.75 -19.24 -8.20
N PRO A 366 -15.97 -18.69 -8.43
CA PRO A 366 -16.13 -17.51 -9.24
C PRO A 366 -15.33 -16.28 -8.76
N ILE A 367 -15.10 -16.16 -7.45
CA ILE A 367 -14.30 -15.06 -6.86
C ILE A 367 -12.85 -15.12 -7.35
N LEU A 368 -12.33 -16.30 -7.69
CA LEU A 368 -10.99 -16.46 -8.28
C LEU A 368 -10.85 -15.85 -9.67
N SER A 369 -11.96 -15.47 -10.32
CA SER A 369 -11.96 -14.77 -11.61
C SER A 369 -11.85 -13.25 -11.50
N LEU A 370 -11.82 -12.70 -10.28
CA LEU A 370 -11.51 -11.30 -10.03
C LEU A 370 -10.08 -10.99 -10.47
N GLU A 371 -9.90 -9.85 -11.15
CA GLU A 371 -8.64 -9.42 -11.73
C GLU A 371 -8.02 -8.30 -10.86
N GLY A 372 -6.86 -7.73 -11.23
CA GLY A 372 -6.37 -6.51 -10.60
C GLY A 372 -6.07 -6.63 -9.10
N ILE A 373 -6.45 -5.59 -8.35
CA ILE A 373 -6.16 -5.52 -6.91
C ILE A 373 -7.19 -6.33 -6.10
N GLU A 374 -8.45 -6.33 -6.51
CA GLU A 374 -9.51 -7.14 -5.94
C GLU A 374 -9.17 -8.63 -6.01
N GLY A 375 -8.64 -9.12 -7.14
CA GLY A 375 -8.17 -10.50 -7.28
C GLY A 375 -6.98 -10.83 -6.37
N LYS A 376 -6.03 -9.90 -6.21
CA LYS A 376 -4.88 -10.08 -5.32
C LYS A 376 -5.27 -10.07 -3.84
N MET A 377 -6.31 -9.32 -3.47
CA MET A 377 -6.82 -9.26 -2.08
C MET A 377 -7.76 -10.42 -1.75
N PHE A 378 -8.76 -10.70 -2.58
CA PHE A 378 -9.80 -11.70 -2.30
C PHE A 378 -9.48 -13.10 -2.84
N GLY A 379 -8.56 -13.24 -3.79
CA GLY A 379 -8.10 -14.53 -4.30
C GLY A 379 -7.53 -15.45 -3.20
N PRO A 380 -6.59 -14.97 -2.35
CA PRO A 380 -6.11 -15.74 -1.20
C PRO A 380 -7.23 -16.15 -0.24
N LEU A 381 -8.17 -15.24 0.06
CA LEU A 381 -9.33 -15.53 0.91
C LEU A 381 -10.16 -16.69 0.33
N ALA A 382 -10.54 -16.60 -0.95
CA ALA A 382 -11.36 -17.61 -1.62
C ALA A 382 -10.66 -18.98 -1.69
N LYS A 383 -9.37 -19.00 -2.01
CA LYS A 383 -8.56 -20.24 -2.02
C LYS A 383 -8.49 -20.86 -0.63
N THR A 384 -8.22 -20.06 0.39
CA THR A 384 -8.08 -20.56 1.76
C THR A 384 -9.39 -21.14 2.28
N VAL A 385 -10.54 -20.47 2.08
CA VAL A 385 -11.84 -21.00 2.49
C VAL A 385 -12.18 -22.28 1.72
N ALA A 386 -11.96 -22.31 0.41
CA ALA A 386 -12.20 -23.51 -0.38
C ALA A 386 -11.33 -24.70 0.09
N ILE A 387 -10.04 -24.47 0.36
CA ILE A 387 -9.14 -25.48 0.92
C ILE A 387 -9.62 -25.92 2.31
N ALA A 388 -10.08 -24.99 3.14
CA ALA A 388 -10.54 -25.30 4.49
C ALA A 388 -11.80 -26.18 4.50
N LEU A 389 -12.77 -25.85 3.64
CA LEU A 389 -13.98 -26.66 3.47
C LEU A 389 -13.68 -28.03 2.87
N LEU A 390 -12.79 -28.11 1.87
CA LEU A 390 -12.35 -29.41 1.32
C LEU A 390 -11.57 -30.25 2.34
N SER A 391 -10.77 -29.60 3.19
CA SER A 391 -10.06 -30.25 4.30
C SER A 391 -11.03 -30.76 5.35
N SER A 392 -12.08 -29.99 5.67
CA SER A 392 -13.14 -30.42 6.58
C SER A 392 -13.92 -31.60 6.02
N LEU A 393 -14.31 -31.52 4.75
CA LEU A 393 -14.97 -32.59 4.02
C LEU A 393 -14.17 -33.90 4.06
N PHE A 394 -12.86 -33.80 3.82
CA PHE A 394 -11.94 -34.94 3.94
C PHE A 394 -11.98 -35.54 5.36
N LEU A 395 -11.88 -34.71 6.40
CA LEU A 395 -11.94 -35.20 7.78
C LEU A 395 -13.31 -35.77 8.15
N SER A 396 -14.42 -35.17 7.71
CA SER A 396 -15.78 -35.66 7.94
C SER A 396 -16.00 -37.05 7.33
N ILE A 397 -15.34 -37.35 6.20
CA ILE A 397 -15.44 -38.67 5.56
C ILE A 397 -14.59 -39.72 6.28
N PHE A 398 -13.34 -39.39 6.63
CA PHE A 398 -12.36 -40.40 7.06
C PHE A 398 -12.14 -40.46 8.58
N VAL A 399 -12.16 -39.32 9.27
CA VAL A 399 -11.72 -39.20 10.67
C VAL A 399 -12.91 -39.12 11.63
N ILE A 400 -13.92 -38.32 11.33
CA ILE A 400 -15.07 -38.11 12.23
C ILE A 400 -15.82 -39.42 12.56
N PRO A 401 -16.12 -40.32 11.60
CA PRO A 401 -16.79 -41.59 11.91
C PRO A 401 -16.00 -42.43 12.92
N VAL A 402 -14.68 -42.43 12.80
CA VAL A 402 -13.78 -43.16 13.71
C VAL A 402 -13.83 -42.53 15.10
N LEU A 403 -13.70 -41.21 15.20
CA LEU A 403 -13.80 -40.49 16.48
C LEU A 403 -15.16 -40.70 17.17
N CYS A 404 -16.26 -40.65 16.41
CA CYS A 404 -17.60 -40.97 16.89
C CYS A 404 -17.67 -42.40 17.45
N SER A 405 -17.12 -43.38 16.72
CA SER A 405 -17.14 -44.79 17.15
C SER A 405 -16.29 -45.04 18.40
N MET A 406 -15.19 -44.31 18.60
CA MET A 406 -14.31 -44.45 19.77
C MET A 406 -14.86 -43.74 21.00
N LEU A 407 -15.33 -42.49 20.85
CA LEU A 407 -15.63 -41.60 21.97
C LEU A 407 -17.11 -41.58 22.40
N LEU A 408 -18.06 -41.67 21.46
CA LEU A 408 -19.48 -41.62 21.82
C LEU A 408 -19.93 -42.92 22.51
N LYS A 409 -20.87 -42.84 23.44
CA LYS A 409 -21.50 -44.02 24.07
C LYS A 409 -23.02 -43.88 24.02
N SER A 410 -23.74 -45.00 24.02
CA SER A 410 -25.20 -44.96 24.17
C SER A 410 -25.54 -44.34 25.54
N GLN A 411 -26.29 -43.25 25.52
CA GLN A 411 -26.82 -42.60 26.72
C GLN A 411 -28.30 -42.27 26.47
N PRO A 412 -29.17 -42.41 27.48
CA PRO A 412 -30.56 -42.01 27.37
C PRO A 412 -30.63 -40.51 27.08
N GLU A 413 -31.44 -40.14 26.10
CA GLU A 413 -31.53 -38.75 25.64
C GLU A 413 -32.04 -37.86 26.78
N LYS A 414 -31.18 -37.01 27.32
CA LYS A 414 -31.58 -35.93 28.22
C LYS A 414 -31.81 -34.69 27.38
N GLU A 415 -33.08 -34.40 27.10
CA GLU A 415 -33.44 -33.18 26.37
C GLU A 415 -32.83 -31.94 27.03
N SER A 416 -32.16 -31.11 26.22
CA SER A 416 -31.69 -29.79 26.64
C SER A 416 -32.88 -28.92 27.05
N VAL A 417 -32.74 -28.16 28.13
CA VAL A 417 -33.76 -27.22 28.60
C VAL A 417 -34.07 -26.20 27.50
N ILE A 418 -33.03 -25.72 26.81
CA ILE A 418 -33.15 -24.79 25.69
C ILE A 418 -33.95 -25.42 24.56
N MET A 419 -33.66 -26.67 24.21
CA MET A 419 -34.39 -27.38 23.15
C MET A 419 -35.85 -27.64 23.53
N LYS A 420 -36.17 -27.94 24.80
CA LYS A 420 -37.57 -28.06 25.25
C LYS A 420 -38.35 -26.76 25.03
N TYR A 421 -37.77 -25.63 25.43
CA TYR A 421 -38.41 -24.32 25.23
C TYR A 421 -38.48 -23.96 23.73
N ALA A 422 -37.40 -24.19 22.97
CA ALA A 422 -37.37 -23.95 21.54
C ALA A 422 -38.45 -24.75 20.81
N THR A 423 -38.59 -26.05 21.08
CA THR A 423 -39.63 -26.90 20.48
C THR A 423 -41.03 -26.47 20.93
N LYS A 424 -41.22 -26.10 22.20
CA LYS A 424 -42.51 -25.63 22.73
C LYS A 424 -42.97 -24.32 22.06
N ILE A 425 -42.04 -23.45 21.67
CA ILE A 425 -42.32 -22.21 20.94
C ILE A 425 -42.49 -22.50 19.44
N TYR A 426 -41.63 -23.35 18.88
CA TYR A 426 -41.57 -23.63 17.45
C TYR A 426 -42.80 -24.40 16.92
N LEU A 427 -43.29 -25.41 17.65
CA LEU A 427 -44.47 -26.20 17.26
C LEU A 427 -45.72 -25.34 16.99
N PRO A 428 -46.21 -24.50 17.94
CA PRO A 428 -47.39 -23.68 17.71
C PRO A 428 -47.17 -22.63 16.62
N LEU A 429 -45.94 -22.10 16.49
CA LEU A 429 -45.58 -21.20 15.39
C LEU A 429 -45.67 -21.91 14.03
N LEU A 430 -45.14 -23.13 13.93
CA LEU A 430 -45.16 -23.92 12.70
C LEU A 430 -46.58 -24.31 12.30
N GLU A 431 -47.42 -24.71 13.25
CA GLU A 431 -48.85 -24.96 13.01
C GLU A 431 -49.58 -23.70 12.55
N TYR A 432 -49.29 -22.54 13.17
CA TYR A 432 -49.85 -21.26 12.75
C TYR A 432 -49.41 -20.90 11.32
N VAL A 433 -48.14 -21.09 11.00
CA VAL A 433 -47.57 -20.84 9.66
C VAL A 433 -48.23 -21.71 8.61
N MET A 434 -48.41 -23.00 8.91
CA MET A 434 -49.10 -23.95 8.04
C MET A 434 -50.55 -23.54 7.74
N LYS A 435 -51.28 -23.00 8.75
CA LYS A 435 -52.67 -22.53 8.60
C LYS A 435 -52.79 -21.20 7.85
N LYS A 436 -51.80 -20.29 7.97
CA LYS A 436 -51.81 -18.92 7.41
C LYS A 436 -50.71 -18.68 6.37
N LYS A 437 -50.35 -19.71 5.59
CA LYS A 437 -49.23 -19.69 4.62
C LYS A 437 -49.20 -18.48 3.67
N ILE A 438 -50.36 -18.07 3.12
CA ILE A 438 -50.45 -16.94 2.18
C ILE A 438 -50.10 -15.63 2.87
N MET A 439 -50.58 -15.42 4.10
CA MET A 439 -50.30 -14.22 4.88
C MET A 439 -48.79 -14.10 5.18
N ILE A 440 -48.15 -15.21 5.57
CA ILE A 440 -46.73 -15.19 5.94
C ILE A 440 -45.84 -15.02 4.72
N LEU A 441 -46.16 -15.68 3.60
CA LEU A 441 -45.47 -15.44 2.33
C LEU A 441 -45.64 -13.98 1.87
N SER A 442 -46.82 -13.38 2.09
CA SER A 442 -47.05 -11.97 1.77
C SER A 442 -46.21 -11.04 2.63
N VAL A 443 -46.14 -11.28 3.95
CA VAL A 443 -45.27 -10.52 4.87
C VAL A 443 -43.80 -10.66 4.49
N ALA A 444 -43.32 -11.88 4.21
CA ALA A 444 -41.95 -12.10 3.76
C ALA A 444 -41.67 -11.40 2.42
N GLY A 445 -42.65 -11.38 1.50
CA GLY A 445 -42.58 -10.62 0.25
C GLY A 445 -42.51 -9.10 0.46
N ILE A 446 -43.25 -8.56 1.45
CA ILE A 446 -43.17 -7.14 1.83
C ILE A 446 -41.78 -6.81 2.39
N PHE A 447 -41.23 -7.64 3.27
CA PHE A 447 -39.87 -7.45 3.78
C PHE A 447 -38.81 -7.53 2.67
N LEU A 448 -39.00 -8.44 1.70
CA LEU A 448 -38.14 -8.53 0.54
C LEU A 448 -38.20 -7.24 -0.31
N LEU A 449 -39.40 -6.72 -0.58
CA LEU A 449 -39.59 -5.45 -1.28
C LEU A 449 -38.95 -4.28 -0.52
N ALA A 450 -39.13 -4.23 0.80
CA ALA A 450 -38.49 -3.22 1.66
C ALA A 450 -36.97 -3.32 1.61
N ALA A 451 -36.40 -4.53 1.66
CA ALA A 451 -34.97 -4.76 1.52
C ALA A 451 -34.45 -4.34 0.14
N LEU A 452 -35.17 -4.66 -0.94
CA LEU A 452 -34.81 -4.23 -2.30
C LEU A 452 -34.86 -2.71 -2.46
N LEU A 453 -35.83 -2.03 -1.84
CA LEU A 453 -35.88 -0.57 -1.80
C LEU A 453 -34.72 0.02 -1.00
N LEU A 454 -34.39 -0.55 0.16
CA LEU A 454 -33.23 -0.14 0.96
C LEU A 454 -31.91 -0.38 0.20
N PHE A 455 -31.81 -1.47 -0.56
CA PHE A 455 -30.64 -1.77 -1.37
C PHE A 455 -30.33 -0.66 -2.38
N THR A 456 -31.36 -0.04 -2.99
CA THR A 456 -31.17 1.10 -3.90
C THR A 456 -30.68 2.38 -3.21
N ARG A 457 -30.76 2.44 -1.87
CA ARG A 457 -30.29 3.57 -1.05
C ARG A 457 -28.94 3.31 -0.39
N LEU A 458 -28.41 2.09 -0.46
CA LEU A 458 -27.09 1.80 0.09
C LEU A 458 -26.03 2.48 -0.78
N GLY A 459 -25.14 3.22 -0.12
CA GLY A 459 -23.94 3.74 -0.75
C GLY A 459 -23.02 2.62 -1.23
N THR A 460 -22.07 2.97 -2.09
CA THR A 460 -21.12 2.00 -2.65
C THR A 460 -19.68 2.46 -2.49
N GLU A 461 -18.81 1.53 -2.11
CA GLU A 461 -17.36 1.78 -1.94
C GLU A 461 -16.54 0.59 -2.44
N PHE A 462 -15.23 0.74 -2.57
CA PHE A 462 -14.37 -0.37 -2.98
C PHE A 462 -14.13 -1.35 -1.82
N ILE A 463 -13.43 -0.88 -0.77
CA ILE A 463 -13.06 -1.64 0.42
C ILE A 463 -13.09 -0.66 1.61
N PRO A 464 -13.57 -1.08 2.80
CA PRO A 464 -13.48 -0.26 4.01
C PRO A 464 -12.03 0.08 4.37
N THR A 465 -11.84 1.22 5.03
CA THR A 465 -10.52 1.64 5.50
C THR A 465 -10.04 0.71 6.63
N MET A 466 -8.83 0.15 6.48
CA MET A 466 -8.21 -0.71 7.50
C MET A 466 -7.36 0.15 8.43
N ASP A 467 -7.48 0.00 9.75
CA ASP A 467 -6.66 0.75 10.69
C ASP A 467 -5.21 0.20 10.75
N GLU A 468 -4.25 1.04 10.35
CA GLU A 468 -2.83 0.67 10.33
C GLU A 468 -2.03 1.08 11.59
N GLY A 469 -2.63 1.79 12.55
CA GLY A 469 -1.92 2.34 13.72
C GLY A 469 -0.94 3.49 13.39
N ALA A 470 -0.90 3.93 12.13
CA ALA A 470 -0.12 5.08 11.68
C ALA A 470 -0.89 5.83 10.59
N PHE A 471 -0.68 7.14 10.48
CA PHE A 471 -1.19 7.95 9.37
C PHE A 471 -0.04 8.37 8.43
N ASP A 472 -0.40 8.58 7.17
CA ASP A 472 0.43 9.24 6.17
C ASP A 472 -0.29 10.53 5.78
N ALA A 473 0.41 11.65 5.68
CA ALA A 473 -0.18 12.91 5.25
C ALA A 473 0.74 13.62 4.27
N ASP A 474 0.20 14.14 3.17
CA ASP A 474 0.95 14.98 2.24
C ASP A 474 0.49 16.43 2.42
N VAL A 475 1.45 17.33 2.56
CA VAL A 475 1.24 18.79 2.60
C VAL A 475 1.88 19.39 1.36
N ALA A 476 1.12 20.19 0.63
CA ALA A 476 1.58 20.94 -0.53
C ALA A 476 1.52 22.44 -0.27
N LEU A 477 2.60 23.13 -0.62
CA LEU A 477 2.76 24.58 -0.59
C LEU A 477 2.58 25.14 -1.99
N LEU A 478 2.59 26.48 -2.10
CA LEU A 478 2.66 27.12 -3.40
C LEU A 478 4.01 26.80 -4.09
N PRO A 479 4.00 26.54 -5.41
CA PRO A 479 5.23 26.34 -6.17
C PRO A 479 6.18 27.55 -6.07
N GLY A 480 7.48 27.29 -6.22
CA GLY A 480 8.52 28.31 -6.07
C GLY A 480 8.94 28.63 -4.64
N VAL A 481 8.35 27.99 -3.63
CA VAL A 481 8.80 28.13 -2.23
C VAL A 481 10.24 27.63 -2.07
N SER A 482 11.06 28.37 -1.30
CA SER A 482 12.41 27.91 -0.95
C SER A 482 12.35 26.77 0.05
N LEU A 483 13.38 25.92 0.07
CA LEU A 483 13.42 24.78 0.99
C LEU A 483 13.42 25.21 2.45
N ASP A 484 14.11 26.30 2.78
CA ASP A 484 14.12 26.86 4.14
C ASP A 484 12.74 27.32 4.56
N LYS A 485 12.00 27.99 3.66
CA LYS A 485 10.64 28.44 3.95
C LYS A 485 9.67 27.26 4.06
N ALA A 486 9.82 26.25 3.21
CA ALA A 486 9.04 25.03 3.29
C ALA A 486 9.25 24.34 4.64
N MET A 487 10.51 24.19 5.08
CA MET A 487 10.84 23.64 6.38
C MET A 487 10.24 24.42 7.56
N GLU A 488 10.24 25.75 7.52
CA GLU A 488 9.62 26.59 8.56
C GLU A 488 8.12 26.29 8.69
N ILE A 489 7.41 26.20 7.56
CA ILE A 489 5.97 25.87 7.55
C ILE A 489 5.75 24.43 8.01
N ASN A 490 6.58 23.49 7.55
CA ASN A 490 6.49 22.09 7.96
C ASN A 490 6.79 21.89 9.46
N GLN A 491 7.66 22.72 10.03
CA GLN A 491 7.91 22.74 11.46
C GLN A 491 6.65 23.13 12.23
N LEU A 492 5.91 24.13 11.76
CA LEU A 492 4.64 24.54 12.35
C LEU A 492 3.59 23.42 12.24
N VAL A 493 3.48 22.77 11.08
CA VAL A 493 2.59 21.62 10.86
C VAL A 493 2.94 20.48 11.83
N ALA A 494 4.21 20.08 11.89
CA ALA A 494 4.68 18.99 12.75
C ALA A 494 4.42 19.28 14.24
N LYS A 495 4.65 20.53 14.69
CA LYS A 495 4.37 20.95 16.07
C LYS A 495 2.88 20.84 16.40
N LYS A 496 2.01 21.34 15.53
CA LYS A 496 0.55 21.22 15.71
C LYS A 496 0.08 19.77 15.77
N LEU A 497 0.59 18.91 14.88
CA LEU A 497 0.27 17.49 14.93
C LEU A 497 0.78 16.82 16.21
N LYS A 498 1.92 17.29 16.73
CA LYS A 498 2.52 16.75 17.96
C LYS A 498 1.84 17.22 19.26
N GLU A 499 0.96 18.21 19.19
CA GLU A 499 0.10 18.63 20.33
C GLU A 499 -0.91 17.53 20.74
N PHE A 500 -1.26 16.63 19.82
CA PHE A 500 -2.18 15.52 20.09
C PHE A 500 -1.49 14.43 20.92
N PRO A 501 -1.98 14.13 22.14
CA PRO A 501 -1.34 13.16 23.05
C PRO A 501 -1.36 11.72 22.51
N GLU A 502 -2.28 11.41 21.60
CA GLU A 502 -2.39 10.12 20.92
C GLU A 502 -1.23 9.87 19.94
N LEU A 503 -0.49 10.91 19.52
CA LEU A 503 0.62 10.80 18.57
C LEU A 503 1.97 10.55 19.28
N GLU A 504 2.62 9.43 18.96
CA GLU A 504 3.93 9.06 19.53
C GLU A 504 5.08 9.79 18.82
N THR A 505 5.13 9.75 17.50
CA THR A 505 6.20 10.39 16.71
C THR A 505 5.64 10.85 15.36
N VAL A 506 6.12 11.98 14.87
CA VAL A 506 5.87 12.45 13.51
C VAL A 506 7.19 12.73 12.80
N VAL A 507 7.36 12.18 11.60
CA VAL A 507 8.53 12.42 10.75
C VAL A 507 8.05 13.03 9.44
N SER A 508 8.63 14.16 9.07
CA SER A 508 8.33 14.88 7.83
C SER A 508 9.49 14.74 6.86
N ARG A 509 9.19 14.59 5.57
CA ARG A 509 10.14 14.48 4.47
C ARG A 509 9.73 15.46 3.38
N THR A 510 10.51 16.51 3.22
CA THR A 510 10.26 17.60 2.25
C THR A 510 11.12 17.39 1.01
N GLY A 511 10.54 17.54 -0.18
CA GLY A 511 11.28 17.46 -1.44
C GLY A 511 11.98 16.12 -1.68
N GLN A 512 12.97 16.13 -2.56
CA GLN A 512 13.68 14.93 -2.99
C GLN A 512 14.97 14.74 -2.19
N THR A 513 15.14 13.56 -1.60
CA THR A 513 16.27 13.28 -0.70
C THR A 513 17.15 12.10 -1.11
N GLY A 514 17.22 11.79 -2.42
CA GLY A 514 18.31 10.99 -3.00
C GLY A 514 17.91 9.87 -3.97
N VAL A 515 16.63 9.47 -4.04
CA VAL A 515 16.19 8.35 -4.91
C VAL A 515 15.21 8.83 -6.00
N ALA A 516 15.26 8.16 -7.16
CA ALA A 516 14.45 8.45 -8.34
C ALA A 516 12.95 8.12 -8.20
N MET A 517 12.53 7.36 -7.18
CA MET A 517 11.13 6.91 -7.04
C MET A 517 10.20 7.92 -6.36
N ASP A 518 10.72 8.98 -5.74
CA ASP A 518 9.90 10.03 -5.13
C ASP A 518 10.13 11.35 -5.87
N THR A 519 9.15 11.77 -6.66
CA THR A 519 9.22 12.96 -7.52
C THR A 519 8.69 14.22 -6.82
N ARG A 520 8.86 14.31 -5.50
CA ARG A 520 8.40 15.48 -4.72
C ARG A 520 9.32 16.67 -4.99
N GLY A 521 8.71 17.78 -5.39
CA GLY A 521 9.35 19.10 -5.35
C GLY A 521 9.44 19.61 -3.92
N VAL A 522 10.20 20.69 -3.72
CA VAL A 522 10.39 21.36 -2.42
C VAL A 522 9.07 21.87 -1.83
N ASP A 523 8.08 22.12 -2.69
CA ASP A 523 6.72 22.49 -2.34
C ASP A 523 5.92 21.36 -1.68
N LYS A 524 6.37 20.10 -1.74
CA LYS A 524 5.64 18.94 -1.19
C LYS A 524 6.39 18.30 -0.03
N THR A 525 5.64 17.99 1.03
CA THR A 525 6.15 17.33 2.23
C THR A 525 5.25 16.18 2.65
N GLY A 526 5.83 14.98 2.73
CA GLY A 526 5.16 13.80 3.28
C GLY A 526 5.45 13.65 4.76
N PHE A 527 4.42 13.41 5.55
CA PHE A 527 4.45 13.16 6.99
C PHE A 527 4.04 11.71 7.24
N VAL A 528 4.83 11.01 8.07
CA VAL A 528 4.43 9.72 8.64
C VAL A 528 4.29 9.92 10.15
N GLY A 529 3.08 9.71 10.66
CA GLY A 529 2.74 9.84 12.07
C GLY A 529 2.38 8.49 12.67
N ILE A 530 2.98 8.16 13.82
CA ILE A 530 2.79 6.89 14.52
C ILE A 530 1.91 7.11 15.73
N LEU A 531 0.76 6.45 15.76
CA LEU A 531 -0.19 6.57 16.85
C LEU A 531 0.20 5.60 17.97
N LYS A 532 -0.03 6.03 19.21
CA LYS A 532 0.06 5.12 20.36
C LYS A 532 -1.00 4.02 20.24
N PRO A 533 -0.78 2.84 20.85
CA PRO A 533 -1.82 1.82 20.97
C PRO A 533 -3.11 2.43 21.52
N LYS A 534 -4.27 2.03 20.97
CA LYS A 534 -5.58 2.59 21.37
C LYS A 534 -5.86 2.50 22.87
N SER A 535 -5.31 1.50 23.56
CA SER A 535 -5.40 1.34 25.01
C SER A 535 -4.71 2.42 25.83
N GLU A 536 -3.77 3.17 25.23
CA GLU A 536 -3.02 4.26 25.86
C GLU A 536 -3.59 5.65 25.54
N TRP A 537 -4.71 5.71 24.82
CA TRP A 537 -5.34 6.98 24.47
C TRP A 537 -6.00 7.59 25.71
N SER A 538 -5.77 8.88 25.92
CA SER A 538 -6.38 9.63 27.03
C SER A 538 -7.89 9.85 26.84
N ARG A 539 -8.38 9.72 25.61
CA ARG A 539 -9.77 9.99 25.21
C ARG A 539 -10.34 8.77 24.49
N ASP A 540 -11.62 8.50 24.71
CA ASP A 540 -12.37 7.47 23.96
C ASP A 540 -12.92 8.07 22.68
N ILE A 541 -12.03 8.31 21.71
CA ILE A 541 -12.38 8.81 20.38
C ILE A 541 -12.02 7.78 19.32
N THR A 542 -12.71 7.86 18.19
CA THR A 542 -12.39 7.07 17.00
C THR A 542 -11.22 7.69 16.24
N ARG A 543 -10.59 6.87 15.39
CA ARG A 543 -9.51 7.33 14.52
C ARG A 543 -9.98 8.37 13.50
N GLU A 544 -11.20 8.23 12.99
CA GLU A 544 -11.79 9.18 12.05
C GLU A 544 -11.99 10.55 12.72
N GLU A 545 -12.52 10.57 13.94
CA GLU A 545 -12.65 11.79 14.75
C GLU A 545 -11.28 12.44 15.01
N LEU A 546 -10.27 11.66 15.43
CA LEU A 546 -8.91 12.18 15.63
C LEU A 546 -8.33 12.79 14.33
N THR A 547 -8.55 12.14 13.20
CA THR A 547 -8.06 12.62 11.89
C THR A 547 -8.78 13.91 11.48
N ASN A 548 -10.08 14.02 11.77
CA ASN A 548 -10.85 15.25 11.54
C ASN A 548 -10.39 16.39 12.45
N GLU A 549 -10.12 16.14 13.73
CA GLU A 549 -9.53 17.16 14.63
C GLU A 549 -8.15 17.63 14.15
N MET A 550 -7.30 16.70 13.67
CA MET A 550 -6.02 17.04 13.06
C MET A 550 -6.21 17.90 11.80
N ARG A 551 -7.20 17.55 10.97
CA ARG A 551 -7.57 18.32 9.77
C ARG A 551 -7.91 19.76 10.10
N GLU A 552 -8.85 19.97 11.03
CA GLU A 552 -9.28 21.29 11.49
C GLU A 552 -8.12 22.11 12.10
N SER A 553 -7.15 21.43 12.74
CA SER A 553 -5.95 22.09 13.27
C SER A 553 -5.03 22.62 12.15
N LEU A 554 -4.92 21.89 11.03
CA LEU A 554 -4.11 22.26 9.88
C LEU A 554 -4.77 23.31 8.98
N GLU A 555 -6.11 23.33 8.85
CA GLU A 555 -6.85 24.36 8.09
C GLU A 555 -6.57 25.79 8.57
N LYS A 556 -6.19 25.94 9.84
CA LYS A 556 -5.80 27.24 10.43
C LYS A 556 -4.46 27.77 9.90
N ILE A 557 -3.69 26.98 9.16
CA ILE A 557 -2.43 27.42 8.55
C ILE A 557 -2.72 27.95 7.13
N PRO A 558 -2.52 29.25 6.86
CA PRO A 558 -2.81 29.80 5.55
C PRO A 558 -1.81 29.32 4.48
N GLY A 559 -2.31 29.10 3.26
CA GLY A 559 -1.46 28.86 2.09
C GLY A 559 -0.91 27.43 1.96
N ILE A 560 -1.45 26.47 2.73
CA ILE A 560 -1.13 25.05 2.59
C ILE A 560 -2.35 24.28 2.08
N GLY A 561 -2.13 23.28 1.22
CA GLY A 561 -3.07 22.19 1.00
C GLY A 561 -2.54 20.94 1.69
N PHE A 562 -3.43 20.07 2.16
CA PHE A 562 -3.03 18.82 2.78
C PHE A 562 -4.02 17.70 2.47
N GLY A 563 -3.58 16.46 2.63
CA GLY A 563 -4.45 15.28 2.60
C GLY A 563 -3.96 14.20 3.55
N PHE A 564 -4.90 13.52 4.20
CA PHE A 564 -4.62 12.41 5.11
C PHE A 564 -4.91 11.06 4.46
N SER A 565 -4.07 10.08 4.78
CA SER A 565 -4.18 8.68 4.38
C SER A 565 -3.48 7.80 5.41
N GLN A 566 -3.19 6.57 5.03
CA GLN A 566 -2.46 5.60 5.84
C GLN A 566 -1.30 5.03 5.03
N PRO A 567 -0.17 4.62 5.65
CA PRO A 567 1.01 4.22 4.90
C PRO A 567 0.76 3.15 3.82
N ILE A 568 0.13 2.03 4.15
CA ILE A 568 -0.14 0.93 3.21
C ILE A 568 -1.24 1.34 2.22
N GLN A 569 -2.32 1.98 2.69
CA GLN A 569 -3.40 2.47 1.83
C GLN A 569 -2.88 3.47 0.77
N CYS A 570 -2.12 4.48 1.18
CA CYS A 570 -1.47 5.47 0.33
C CYS A 570 -0.61 4.80 -0.75
N ARG A 571 0.19 3.79 -0.39
CA ARG A 571 1.02 3.06 -1.36
C ARG A 571 0.21 2.17 -2.30
N ILE A 572 -0.91 1.61 -1.84
CA ILE A 572 -1.84 0.89 -2.71
C ILE A 572 -2.44 1.85 -3.75
N ASP A 573 -2.97 2.99 -3.30
CA ASP A 573 -3.59 3.98 -4.16
C ASP A 573 -2.56 4.53 -5.19
N GLU A 574 -1.32 4.80 -4.75
CA GLU A 574 -0.22 5.27 -5.59
C GLU A 574 0.13 4.27 -6.69
N LEU A 575 0.20 2.97 -6.37
CA LEU A 575 0.52 1.92 -7.34
C LEU A 575 -0.61 1.65 -8.33
N VAL A 576 -1.87 1.83 -7.92
CA VAL A 576 -3.01 1.49 -8.78
C VAL A 576 -3.44 2.67 -9.63
N ALA A 577 -3.59 3.84 -9.02
CA ALA A 577 -4.19 5.01 -9.68
C ALA A 577 -3.15 6.04 -10.13
N GLY A 578 -1.92 5.96 -9.62
CA GLY A 578 -0.88 6.97 -9.81
C GLY A 578 -1.13 8.24 -8.99
N THR A 579 -1.93 8.14 -7.92
CA THR A 579 -2.27 9.21 -6.98
C THR A 579 -2.22 8.68 -5.56
N ARG A 580 -1.98 9.52 -4.56
CA ARG A 580 -1.99 9.14 -3.15
C ARG A 580 -3.34 9.34 -2.46
N ALA A 581 -4.29 9.96 -3.16
CA ALA A 581 -5.66 10.13 -2.71
C ALA A 581 -6.54 8.96 -3.17
N GLN A 582 -7.68 8.77 -2.50
CA GLN A 582 -8.64 7.72 -2.84
C GLN A 582 -9.25 7.92 -4.24
N LEU A 583 -9.40 9.17 -4.68
CA LEU A 583 -10.01 9.55 -5.94
C LEU A 583 -9.10 10.53 -6.71
N ILE A 584 -8.99 10.31 -8.02
CA ILE A 584 -8.37 11.27 -8.94
C ILE A 584 -9.27 11.48 -10.16
N LEU A 585 -9.63 12.73 -10.42
CA LEU A 585 -10.22 13.14 -11.67
C LEU A 585 -9.12 13.62 -12.61
N LYS A 586 -8.91 12.92 -13.72
CA LYS A 586 -7.88 13.20 -14.71
C LYS A 586 -8.48 14.01 -15.85
N LEU A 587 -7.96 15.22 -16.07
CA LEU A 587 -8.28 16.06 -17.21
C LEU A 587 -7.16 15.95 -18.24
N PHE A 588 -7.49 15.50 -19.45
CA PHE A 588 -6.56 15.34 -20.58
C PHE A 588 -6.73 16.45 -21.61
N GLY A 589 -5.63 16.82 -22.27
CA GLY A 589 -5.60 17.85 -23.32
C GLY A 589 -4.17 18.28 -23.65
N ASP A 590 -4.00 19.08 -24.71
CA ASP A 590 -2.67 19.44 -25.21
C ASP A 590 -2.10 20.72 -24.58
N ASP A 591 -2.94 21.74 -24.39
CA ASP A 591 -2.54 23.06 -23.85
C ASP A 591 -2.60 23.08 -22.31
N ILE A 592 -1.48 23.44 -21.68
CA ILE A 592 -1.30 23.46 -20.22
C ILE A 592 -2.14 24.57 -19.56
N ASP A 593 -2.28 25.73 -20.20
CA ASP A 593 -3.01 26.86 -19.64
C ASP A 593 -4.52 26.59 -19.65
N VAL A 594 -5.01 25.98 -20.73
CA VAL A 594 -6.40 25.51 -20.82
C VAL A 594 -6.67 24.42 -19.79
N LEU A 595 -5.75 23.46 -19.65
CA LEU A 595 -5.85 22.41 -18.62
C LEU A 595 -5.95 23.03 -17.22
N LYS A 596 -5.08 24.00 -16.90
CA LYS A 596 -5.06 24.68 -15.60
C LYS A 596 -6.39 25.40 -15.33
N SER A 597 -6.85 26.25 -16.25
CA SER A 597 -8.10 26.98 -16.10
C SER A 597 -9.28 26.04 -15.86
N LYS A 598 -9.39 24.97 -16.65
CA LYS A 598 -10.49 24.00 -16.53
C LYS A 598 -10.37 23.15 -15.27
N ALA A 599 -9.17 22.79 -14.84
CA ALA A 599 -8.97 22.09 -13.58
C ALA A 599 -9.38 22.93 -12.37
N ASP A 600 -9.07 24.22 -12.36
CA ASP A 600 -9.48 25.14 -11.28
C ASP A 600 -11.01 25.38 -11.28
N GLU A 601 -11.65 25.47 -12.45
CA GLU A 601 -13.12 25.50 -12.57
C GLU A 601 -13.75 24.23 -11.98
N ILE A 602 -13.23 23.06 -12.36
CA ILE A 602 -13.71 21.75 -11.88
C ILE A 602 -13.49 21.63 -10.36
N ALA A 603 -12.35 22.07 -9.83
CA ALA A 603 -12.07 22.03 -8.41
C ALA A 603 -13.07 22.87 -7.59
N LYS A 604 -13.43 24.07 -8.07
CA LYS A 604 -14.48 24.89 -7.43
C LYS A 604 -15.82 24.16 -7.38
N VAL A 605 -16.20 23.47 -8.46
CA VAL A 605 -17.42 22.65 -8.49
C VAL A 605 -17.33 21.52 -7.47
N LEU A 606 -16.20 20.80 -7.44
CA LEU A 606 -16.01 19.66 -6.53
C LEU A 606 -15.98 20.08 -5.05
N SER A 607 -15.43 21.26 -4.73
CA SER A 607 -15.47 21.79 -3.35
C SER A 607 -16.87 22.13 -2.83
N SER A 608 -17.86 22.25 -3.71
CA SER A 608 -19.26 22.51 -3.32
C SER A 608 -20.04 21.23 -3.00
N ILE A 609 -19.44 20.06 -3.20
CA ILE A 609 -20.09 18.76 -3.03
C ILE A 609 -19.77 18.22 -1.64
N GLU A 610 -20.81 17.87 -0.89
CA GLU A 610 -20.66 17.26 0.42
C GLU A 610 -20.00 15.87 0.33
N GLY A 611 -19.02 15.65 1.21
CA GLY A 611 -18.26 14.41 1.35
C GLY A 611 -16.87 14.43 0.69
N GLY A 612 -16.58 15.40 -0.18
CA GLY A 612 -15.24 15.59 -0.74
C GLY A 612 -14.33 16.34 0.23
N THR A 613 -13.29 15.69 0.73
CA THR A 613 -12.28 16.28 1.61
C THR A 613 -10.91 16.30 0.92
N ASP A 614 -9.98 17.09 1.45
CA ASP A 614 -8.58 17.09 1.02
C ASP A 614 -8.43 17.36 -0.49
N LEU A 615 -9.25 18.25 -1.05
CA LEU A 615 -9.24 18.55 -2.49
C LEU A 615 -7.95 19.25 -2.91
N MET A 616 -7.17 18.63 -3.78
CA MET A 616 -5.90 19.15 -4.27
C MET A 616 -5.84 19.08 -5.80
N THR A 617 -5.61 20.23 -6.44
CA THR A 617 -5.30 20.26 -7.88
C THR A 617 -3.81 20.20 -8.09
N GLU A 618 -3.39 19.34 -9.02
CA GLU A 618 -2.01 19.28 -9.45
C GLU A 618 -1.58 20.64 -10.03
N LYS A 619 -0.56 21.25 -9.42
CA LYS A 619 -0.03 22.54 -9.86
C LYS A 619 0.94 22.33 -11.02
N VAL A 620 0.55 22.84 -12.19
CA VAL A 620 1.35 22.76 -13.42
C VAL A 620 2.06 24.06 -13.76
N SER A 621 1.72 25.20 -13.13
CA SER A 621 2.39 26.49 -13.29
C SER A 621 2.62 27.13 -11.92
N GLY A 622 3.42 28.21 -11.88
CA GLY A 622 3.70 28.97 -10.66
C GLY A 622 5.18 28.95 -10.27
N GLN A 623 6.02 28.18 -10.97
CA GLN A 623 7.44 28.13 -10.67
C GLN A 623 8.13 29.36 -11.28
N PRO A 624 8.80 30.20 -10.48
CA PRO A 624 9.64 31.26 -11.02
C PRO A 624 10.92 30.65 -11.63
N TYR A 625 11.20 31.02 -12.88
CA TYR A 625 12.41 30.69 -13.62
C TYR A 625 13.21 31.96 -13.88
N LEU A 626 14.51 31.90 -13.62
CA LEU A 626 15.46 32.87 -14.15
C LEU A 626 15.96 32.36 -15.51
N THR A 627 15.47 32.94 -16.59
CA THR A 627 15.80 32.51 -17.96
C THR A 627 16.88 33.42 -18.55
N ILE A 628 17.96 32.80 -19.02
CA ILE A 628 19.08 33.47 -19.68
C ILE A 628 18.95 33.25 -21.19
N ASN A 629 18.35 34.21 -21.88
CA ASN A 629 18.10 34.18 -23.32
C ASN A 629 19.35 34.63 -24.07
N ILE A 630 20.20 33.68 -24.47
CA ILE A 630 21.45 33.94 -25.18
C ILE A 630 21.16 34.45 -26.59
N ASP A 631 21.64 35.66 -26.91
CA ASP A 631 21.47 36.27 -28.22
C ASP A 631 22.58 35.82 -29.17
N ARG A 632 22.20 34.97 -30.14
CA ARG A 632 23.10 34.44 -31.18
C ARG A 632 23.82 35.53 -31.95
N SER A 633 23.19 36.67 -32.20
CA SER A 633 23.77 37.77 -32.96
C SER A 633 24.83 38.53 -32.17
N LYS A 634 24.65 38.65 -30.83
CA LYS A 634 25.61 39.31 -29.95
C LYS A 634 26.82 38.43 -29.69
N ILE A 635 26.64 37.14 -29.36
CA ILE A 635 27.76 36.22 -29.10
C ILE A 635 28.65 36.03 -30.35
N ALA A 636 28.05 36.04 -31.56
CA ALA A 636 28.78 35.89 -32.81
C ALA A 636 29.79 37.03 -33.06
N ARG A 637 29.49 38.26 -32.61
CA ARG A 637 30.41 39.40 -32.71
C ARG A 637 31.70 39.19 -31.94
N TYR A 638 31.67 38.36 -30.90
CA TYR A 638 32.81 38.03 -30.05
C TYR A 638 33.40 36.65 -30.37
N GLY A 639 32.96 35.99 -31.44
CA GLY A 639 33.43 34.67 -31.85
C GLY A 639 33.09 33.55 -30.85
N LEU A 640 32.03 33.74 -30.05
CA LEU A 640 31.59 32.78 -29.04
C LEU A 640 30.51 31.85 -29.61
N ASN A 641 30.59 30.57 -29.24
CA ASN A 641 29.50 29.62 -29.42
C ASN A 641 28.54 29.68 -28.23
N ILE A 642 27.33 29.16 -28.42
CA ILE A 642 26.36 29.01 -27.32
C ILE A 642 26.93 28.11 -26.22
N SER A 643 27.64 27.03 -26.59
CA SER A 643 28.29 26.13 -25.65
C SER A 643 29.26 26.85 -24.71
N ASP A 644 29.96 27.86 -25.22
CA ASP A 644 30.97 28.60 -24.45
C ASP A 644 30.28 29.40 -23.34
N VAL A 645 29.14 30.04 -23.66
CA VAL A 645 28.31 30.77 -22.69
C VAL A 645 27.63 29.81 -21.71
N GLN A 646 27.06 28.71 -22.20
CA GLN A 646 26.38 27.71 -21.38
C GLN A 646 27.32 27.03 -20.38
N ASN A 647 28.54 26.68 -20.79
CA ASN A 647 29.55 26.08 -19.90
C ASN A 647 29.91 27.05 -18.77
N VAL A 648 30.05 28.35 -19.05
CA VAL A 648 30.29 29.36 -18.02
C VAL A 648 29.12 29.44 -17.04
N ILE A 649 27.87 29.44 -17.53
CA ILE A 649 26.68 29.44 -16.66
C ILE A 649 26.64 28.19 -15.78
N GLU A 650 26.90 27.02 -16.35
CA GLU A 650 26.90 25.73 -15.65
C GLU A 650 27.97 25.69 -14.54
N ILE A 651 29.20 26.10 -14.85
CA ILE A 651 30.30 26.16 -13.88
C ILE A 651 29.99 27.24 -12.84
N ALA A 652 29.64 28.45 -13.26
CA ALA A 652 29.54 29.60 -12.37
C ALA A 652 28.36 29.53 -11.40
N VAL A 653 27.18 29.13 -11.89
CA VAL A 653 25.93 29.18 -11.13
C VAL A 653 25.59 27.83 -10.51
N ALA A 654 25.52 26.76 -11.32
CA ALA A 654 25.08 25.44 -10.87
C ALA A 654 26.18 24.71 -10.07
N GLY A 655 27.44 24.89 -10.47
CA GLY A 655 28.58 24.22 -9.87
C GLY A 655 28.83 22.86 -10.51
N LYS A 656 29.61 22.85 -11.60
CA LYS A 656 29.87 21.65 -12.40
C LYS A 656 30.83 20.70 -11.68
N SER A 657 30.50 19.40 -11.66
CA SER A 657 31.40 18.36 -11.10
C SER A 657 32.54 18.09 -12.08
N ALA A 658 33.77 18.38 -11.67
CA ALA A 658 34.99 18.21 -12.47
C ALA A 658 35.61 16.82 -12.30
N SER A 659 35.54 16.25 -11.11
CA SER A 659 36.05 14.92 -10.82
C SER A 659 35.53 14.40 -9.47
N LYS A 660 35.96 13.22 -9.04
CA LYS A 660 35.62 12.64 -7.73
C LYS A 660 36.83 12.55 -6.82
N PHE A 661 36.69 13.02 -5.58
CA PHE A 661 37.65 12.85 -4.51
C PHE A 661 37.40 11.51 -3.81
N TYR A 662 38.44 10.66 -3.69
CA TYR A 662 38.33 9.34 -3.08
C TYR A 662 38.89 9.35 -1.65
N GLU A 663 38.01 9.17 -0.66
CA GLU A 663 38.36 8.92 0.74
C GLU A 663 38.23 7.44 1.04
N GLU A 664 39.31 6.69 0.81
CA GLU A 664 39.33 5.22 0.95
C GLU A 664 38.26 4.57 0.04
N ASN A 665 37.20 4.02 0.63
CA ASN A 665 36.07 3.39 -0.08
C ASN A 665 34.93 4.37 -0.41
N ARG A 666 35.05 5.63 0.00
CA ARG A 666 34.03 6.67 -0.19
C ARG A 666 34.45 7.60 -1.30
N ASN A 667 33.50 8.14 -2.05
CA ASN A 667 33.79 9.18 -3.04
C ASN A 667 32.84 10.35 -2.93
N PHE A 668 33.36 11.54 -3.23
CA PHE A 668 32.65 12.82 -3.15
C PHE A 668 32.98 13.67 -4.37
N ASP A 669 32.02 14.43 -4.87
CA ASP A 669 32.26 15.27 -6.05
C ASP A 669 33.19 16.46 -5.74
N ILE A 670 34.10 16.74 -6.66
CA ILE A 670 34.90 17.97 -6.72
C ILE A 670 34.19 18.91 -7.68
N THR A 671 33.57 19.95 -7.14
CA THR A 671 32.74 20.90 -7.89
C THR A 671 33.45 22.24 -8.04
N VAL A 672 33.39 22.82 -9.23
CA VAL A 672 33.92 24.17 -9.52
C VAL A 672 32.75 25.14 -9.59
N ARG A 673 32.79 26.22 -8.80
CA ARG A 673 31.70 27.22 -8.75
C ARG A 673 32.19 28.62 -8.37
N LEU A 674 31.37 29.64 -8.62
CA LEU A 674 31.64 31.00 -8.12
C LEU A 674 31.20 31.18 -6.65
N PRO A 675 31.75 32.17 -5.93
CA PRO A 675 31.27 32.61 -4.63
C PRO A 675 29.77 32.93 -4.66
N ALA A 676 29.07 32.66 -3.57
CA ALA A 676 27.62 32.91 -3.45
C ALA A 676 27.24 34.36 -3.79
N GLU A 677 28.04 35.34 -3.33
CA GLU A 677 27.85 36.77 -3.58
C GLU A 677 27.88 37.15 -5.08
N LYS A 678 28.53 36.33 -5.92
CA LYS A 678 28.68 36.58 -7.36
C LYS A 678 27.68 35.79 -8.21
N ARG A 679 26.72 35.08 -7.60
CA ARG A 679 25.72 34.27 -8.32
C ARG A 679 24.32 34.23 -7.71
N ASN A 680 24.10 34.87 -6.55
CA ASN A 680 22.82 34.82 -5.83
C ASN A 680 21.86 35.99 -6.18
N SER A 681 22.23 36.91 -7.07
CA SER A 681 21.35 37.98 -7.55
C SER A 681 21.35 38.05 -9.07
N ILE A 682 20.31 38.67 -9.64
CA ILE A 682 20.17 38.85 -11.09
C ILE A 682 21.32 39.71 -11.60
N GLU A 683 21.63 40.81 -10.91
CA GLU A 683 22.73 41.71 -11.25
C GLU A 683 24.08 40.98 -11.19
N ALA A 684 24.25 40.07 -10.22
CA ALA A 684 25.47 39.28 -10.11
C ALA A 684 25.62 38.32 -11.30
N ILE A 685 24.53 37.68 -11.72
CA ILE A 685 24.49 36.77 -12.88
C ILE A 685 24.75 37.53 -14.19
N GLU A 686 24.13 38.70 -14.35
CA GLU A 686 24.34 39.60 -15.49
C GLU A 686 25.80 40.05 -15.64
N ASN A 687 26.50 40.21 -14.52
CA ASN A 687 27.90 40.59 -14.46
C ASN A 687 28.87 39.40 -14.52
N ILE A 688 28.38 38.15 -14.66
CA ILE A 688 29.27 37.00 -14.90
C ILE A 688 30.04 37.23 -16.19
N LEU A 689 31.36 37.12 -16.10
CA LEU A 689 32.25 37.36 -17.22
C LEU A 689 32.43 36.11 -18.06
N VAL A 690 32.14 36.21 -19.35
CA VAL A 690 32.35 35.16 -20.34
C VAL A 690 33.66 35.45 -21.09
N PRO A 691 34.66 34.57 -21.01
CA PRO A 691 35.93 34.74 -21.71
C PRO A 691 35.79 34.45 -23.20
N THR A 692 36.44 35.27 -24.01
CA THR A 692 36.54 35.10 -25.47
C THR A 692 37.88 34.50 -25.85
N LYS A 693 37.97 33.87 -27.03
CA LYS A 693 39.24 33.34 -27.57
C LYS A 693 40.29 34.43 -27.81
N THR A 694 39.85 35.68 -27.96
CA THR A 694 40.70 36.87 -28.09
C THR A 694 41.23 37.40 -26.76
N GLY A 695 40.89 36.77 -25.62
CA GLY A 695 41.33 37.19 -24.28
C GLY A 695 40.50 38.31 -23.63
N MET A 696 39.46 38.80 -24.32
CA MET A 696 38.49 39.74 -23.74
C MET A 696 37.50 38.99 -22.85
N ASN A 697 37.05 39.63 -21.78
CA ASN A 697 36.03 39.11 -20.88
C ASN A 697 34.78 40.00 -20.97
N ILE A 698 33.67 39.43 -21.42
CA ILE A 698 32.44 40.17 -21.70
C ILE A 698 31.39 39.81 -20.63
N PRO A 699 30.75 40.78 -19.97
CA PRO A 699 29.62 40.51 -19.07
C PRO A 699 28.47 39.80 -19.79
N LEU A 700 27.83 38.87 -19.09
CA LEU A 700 26.72 38.09 -19.62
C LEU A 700 25.57 38.97 -20.12
N ALA A 701 25.31 40.12 -19.49
CA ALA A 701 24.31 41.10 -19.93
C ALA A 701 24.52 41.64 -21.36
N GLN A 702 25.76 41.63 -21.87
CA GLN A 702 26.02 42.02 -23.27
C GLN A 702 25.79 40.87 -24.26
N LEU A 703 25.66 39.63 -23.77
CA LEU A 703 25.55 38.42 -24.56
C LEU A 703 24.16 37.78 -24.50
N ALA A 704 23.44 37.99 -23.41
CA ALA A 704 22.15 37.38 -23.12
C ALA A 704 21.24 38.34 -22.37
N ASP A 705 19.93 38.14 -22.49
CA ASP A 705 18.90 38.81 -21.71
C ASP A 705 18.50 37.93 -20.52
N VAL A 706 18.54 38.47 -19.30
CA VAL A 706 18.29 37.72 -18.07
C VAL A 706 16.94 38.16 -17.50
N THR A 707 15.92 37.32 -17.67
CA THR A 707 14.53 37.66 -17.31
C THR A 707 13.93 36.64 -16.36
N MET A 708 13.14 37.11 -15.39
CA MET A 708 12.31 36.23 -14.58
C MET A 708 10.98 35.97 -15.28
N ILE A 709 10.65 34.70 -15.50
CA ILE A 709 9.38 34.26 -16.08
C ILE A 709 8.74 33.18 -15.20
N GLU A 710 7.42 33.08 -15.21
CA GLU A 710 6.73 31.93 -14.62
C GLU A 710 6.74 30.78 -15.62
N GLY A 711 7.07 29.58 -15.16
CA GLY A 711 7.11 28.38 -15.98
C GLY A 711 6.45 27.18 -15.31
N PRO A 712 6.44 26.02 -15.99
CA PRO A 712 5.76 24.84 -15.50
C PRO A 712 6.50 24.15 -14.36
N VAL A 713 5.80 23.78 -13.28
CA VAL A 713 6.39 23.06 -12.13
C VAL A 713 6.70 21.61 -12.49
N GLN A 714 5.72 20.94 -13.09
CA GLN A 714 5.82 19.58 -13.58
C GLN A 714 4.91 19.38 -14.80
N ILE A 715 5.28 18.45 -15.67
CA ILE A 715 4.45 18.08 -16.83
C ILE A 715 4.12 16.60 -16.75
N SER A 716 2.94 16.30 -16.21
CA SER A 716 2.44 14.94 -16.13
C SER A 716 1.87 14.47 -17.46
N ARG A 717 2.22 13.23 -17.84
CA ARG A 717 1.71 12.57 -19.04
C ARG A 717 1.25 11.16 -18.72
N GLN A 718 0.18 10.73 -19.39
CA GLN A 718 -0.26 9.35 -19.40
C GLN A 718 -0.54 8.96 -20.85
N ASP A 719 0.00 7.82 -21.28
CA ASP A 719 -0.10 7.30 -22.66
C ASP A 719 0.33 8.32 -23.74
N GLY A 720 1.31 9.17 -23.40
CA GLY A 720 1.85 10.22 -24.28
C GLY A 720 1.08 11.54 -24.27
N ILE A 721 -0.09 11.62 -23.63
CA ILE A 721 -0.95 12.81 -23.59
C ILE A 721 -0.75 13.54 -22.25
N ARG A 722 -0.74 14.88 -22.27
CA ARG A 722 -0.63 15.69 -21.04
C ARG A 722 -1.93 15.59 -20.23
N ARG A 723 -1.79 15.62 -18.91
CA ARG A 723 -2.94 15.56 -18.00
C ARG A 723 -2.73 16.33 -16.70
N ILE A 724 -3.81 16.86 -16.14
CA ILE A 724 -3.86 17.39 -14.77
C ILE A 724 -4.71 16.45 -13.92
N GLY A 725 -4.17 16.04 -12.77
CA GLY A 725 -4.90 15.32 -11.73
C GLY A 725 -5.58 16.28 -10.76
N ILE A 726 -6.83 16.02 -10.44
CA ILE A 726 -7.57 16.65 -9.33
C ILE A 726 -7.84 15.55 -8.32
N GLU A 727 -7.14 15.60 -7.21
CA GLU A 727 -7.08 14.58 -6.17
C GLU A 727 -8.02 14.95 -5.02
N MET A 728 -8.69 13.96 -4.43
CA MET A 728 -9.48 14.15 -3.21
C MET A 728 -9.70 12.84 -2.46
N ASN A 729 -10.01 12.97 -1.18
CA ASN A 729 -10.49 11.87 -0.35
C ASN A 729 -12.01 12.02 -0.14
N ILE A 730 -12.66 10.91 0.19
CA ILE A 730 -14.08 10.90 0.51
C ILE A 730 -14.24 10.57 2.00
N SER A 731 -15.01 11.39 2.72
CA SER A 731 -15.30 11.21 4.15
C SER A 731 -16.77 11.49 4.44
N GLY A 732 -17.38 10.72 5.34
CA GLY A 732 -18.78 10.89 5.72
C GLY A 732 -19.82 10.59 4.63
N ARG A 733 -19.39 10.04 3.48
CA ARG A 733 -20.26 9.70 2.33
C ARG A 733 -19.65 8.56 1.50
N ASP A 734 -20.46 7.91 0.67
CA ASP A 734 -19.99 6.87 -0.26
C ASP A 734 -19.43 7.44 -1.58
N ILE A 735 -18.44 6.73 -2.14
CA ILE A 735 -17.71 7.11 -3.36
C ILE A 735 -18.65 7.13 -4.58
N GLY A 736 -19.54 6.15 -4.70
CA GLY A 736 -20.41 6.02 -5.87
C GLY A 736 -21.39 7.18 -6.03
N SER A 737 -22.11 7.53 -4.97
CA SER A 737 -23.07 8.65 -4.96
C SER A 737 -22.38 9.99 -5.16
N PHE A 738 -21.21 10.19 -4.54
CA PHE A 738 -20.40 11.40 -4.73
C PHE A 738 -20.05 11.60 -6.20
N ILE A 739 -19.56 10.56 -6.89
CA ILE A 739 -19.16 10.66 -8.30
C ILE A 739 -20.35 10.84 -9.22
N ALA A 740 -21.50 10.21 -8.93
CA ALA A 740 -22.72 10.42 -9.70
C ALA A 740 -23.14 11.91 -9.68
N GLU A 741 -23.15 12.51 -8.50
CA GLU A 741 -23.42 13.95 -8.32
C GLU A 741 -22.34 14.83 -8.98
N ALA A 742 -21.06 14.49 -8.78
CA ALA A 742 -19.94 15.23 -9.37
C ALA A 742 -19.97 15.23 -10.90
N LYS A 743 -20.24 14.08 -11.52
CA LYS A 743 -20.38 13.96 -12.98
C LYS A 743 -21.51 14.85 -13.51
N GLN A 744 -22.63 14.90 -12.80
CA GLN A 744 -23.76 15.76 -13.17
C GLN A 744 -23.37 17.25 -13.06
N LYS A 745 -22.88 17.68 -11.90
CA LYS A 745 -22.50 19.08 -11.65
C LYS A 745 -21.39 19.57 -12.58
N ILE A 746 -20.38 18.74 -12.87
CA ILE A 746 -19.31 19.10 -13.82
C ILE A 746 -19.88 19.28 -15.23
N LYS A 747 -20.77 18.37 -15.68
CA LYS A 747 -21.37 18.46 -17.01
C LYS A 747 -22.26 19.70 -17.17
N GLU A 748 -22.91 20.13 -16.10
CA GLU A 748 -23.76 21.34 -16.09
C GLU A 748 -22.95 22.64 -16.03
N ASN A 749 -21.86 22.68 -15.24
CA ASN A 749 -21.13 23.92 -14.93
C ASN A 749 -19.82 24.12 -15.72
N VAL A 750 -19.24 23.07 -16.32
CA VAL A 750 -17.94 23.13 -16.99
C VAL A 750 -18.06 22.66 -18.44
N GLN A 751 -17.78 23.57 -19.37
CA GLN A 751 -17.68 23.25 -20.80
C GLN A 751 -16.22 22.95 -21.19
N LEU A 752 -15.99 21.76 -21.75
CA LEU A 752 -14.67 21.30 -22.21
C LEU A 752 -14.49 21.60 -23.72
N PRO A 753 -13.33 22.14 -24.14
CA PRO A 753 -13.00 22.30 -25.55
C PRO A 753 -12.85 20.95 -26.28
N ALA A 754 -12.86 20.98 -27.61
CA ALA A 754 -12.61 19.79 -28.43
C ALA A 754 -11.20 19.22 -28.15
N GLY A 755 -11.09 17.90 -28.03
CA GLY A 755 -9.84 17.21 -27.67
C GLY A 755 -9.59 17.06 -26.17
N TYR A 756 -10.41 17.70 -25.32
CA TYR A 756 -10.32 17.57 -23.87
C TYR A 756 -11.34 16.56 -23.34
N TYR A 757 -10.92 15.72 -22.41
CA TYR A 757 -11.79 14.73 -21.79
C TYR A 757 -11.42 14.45 -20.34
N LEU A 758 -12.40 13.93 -19.60
CA LEU A 758 -12.29 13.59 -18.20
C LEU A 758 -12.35 12.08 -18.00
N THR A 759 -11.46 11.57 -17.16
CA THR A 759 -11.49 10.18 -16.71
C THR A 759 -11.38 10.13 -15.20
N TRP A 760 -12.24 9.34 -14.57
CA TRP A 760 -12.15 9.06 -13.13
C TRP A 760 -11.22 7.88 -12.90
N GLY A 761 -10.25 8.06 -12.02
CA GLY A 761 -9.35 7.02 -11.52
C GLY A 761 -9.43 6.92 -9.99
N GLY A 762 -8.53 6.14 -9.40
CA GLY A 762 -8.55 5.88 -7.96
C GLY A 762 -9.33 4.62 -7.62
N GLN A 763 -9.83 4.54 -6.39
CA GLN A 763 -10.60 3.41 -5.90
C GLN A 763 -11.91 3.20 -6.67
N PHE A 764 -12.49 4.26 -7.25
CA PHE A 764 -13.71 4.14 -8.06
C PHE A 764 -13.52 3.30 -9.33
N GLU A 765 -12.39 3.43 -10.03
CA GLU A 765 -12.11 2.62 -11.21
C GLU A 765 -12.06 1.13 -10.84
N ASN A 766 -11.41 0.82 -9.72
CA ASN A 766 -11.32 -0.55 -9.18
C ASN A 766 -12.68 -1.07 -8.74
N GLN A 767 -13.46 -0.22 -8.07
CA GLN A 767 -14.83 -0.53 -7.66
C GLN A 767 -15.71 -0.85 -8.87
N GLN A 768 -15.68 -0.03 -9.93
CA GLN A 768 -16.48 -0.24 -11.12
C GLN A 768 -16.08 -1.54 -11.84
N ARG A 769 -14.78 -1.82 -11.94
CA ARG A 769 -14.25 -3.07 -12.51
C ARG A 769 -14.72 -4.29 -11.72
N ALA A 770 -14.58 -4.25 -10.40
CA ALA A 770 -14.96 -5.34 -9.50
C ALA A 770 -16.48 -5.57 -9.51
N MET A 771 -17.30 -4.51 -9.42
CA MET A 771 -18.76 -4.61 -9.43
C MET A 771 -19.28 -5.16 -10.77
N ASN A 772 -18.74 -4.70 -11.90
CA ASN A 772 -19.10 -5.24 -13.22
C ASN A 772 -18.79 -6.74 -13.31
N LYS A 773 -17.66 -7.18 -12.74
CA LYS A 773 -17.32 -8.61 -12.69
C LYS A 773 -18.24 -9.38 -11.74
N LEU A 774 -18.60 -8.81 -10.59
CA LEU A 774 -19.52 -9.42 -9.63
C LEU A 774 -20.94 -9.59 -10.20
N MET A 775 -21.40 -8.66 -11.04
CA MET A 775 -22.66 -8.80 -11.78
C MET A 775 -22.68 -10.02 -12.72
N ILE A 776 -21.50 -10.47 -13.19
CA ILE A 776 -21.35 -11.68 -14.02
C ILE A 776 -21.16 -12.92 -13.12
N ILE A 777 -20.35 -12.80 -12.07
CA ILE A 777 -20.03 -13.88 -11.12
C ILE A 777 -21.28 -14.34 -10.36
N GLY A 778 -22.13 -13.44 -9.88
CA GLY A 778 -23.32 -13.76 -9.09
C GLY A 778 -24.25 -14.76 -9.80
N PRO A 779 -24.71 -14.48 -11.03
CA PRO A 779 -25.50 -15.42 -11.82
C PRO A 779 -24.80 -16.76 -12.09
N ILE A 780 -23.49 -16.76 -12.35
CA ILE A 780 -22.71 -18.00 -12.53
C ILE A 780 -22.72 -18.83 -11.23
N ALA A 781 -22.52 -18.20 -10.08
CA ALA A 781 -22.57 -18.86 -8.78
C ALA A 781 -23.95 -19.49 -8.53
N ILE A 782 -25.03 -18.74 -8.77
CA ILE A 782 -26.41 -19.25 -8.65
C ILE A 782 -26.65 -20.42 -9.62
N GLY A 783 -26.15 -20.34 -10.86
CA GLY A 783 -26.24 -21.41 -11.84
C GLY A 783 -25.50 -22.68 -11.41
N LEU A 784 -24.31 -22.55 -10.83
CA LEU A 784 -23.53 -23.67 -10.28
C LEU A 784 -24.22 -24.29 -9.07
N ILE A 785 -24.78 -23.47 -8.17
CA ILE A 785 -25.60 -23.93 -7.04
C ILE A 785 -26.81 -24.72 -7.57
N LEU A 786 -27.53 -24.19 -8.56
CA LEU A 786 -28.68 -24.86 -9.17
C LEU A 786 -28.29 -26.21 -9.77
N LEU A 787 -27.16 -26.29 -10.46
CA LEU A 787 -26.65 -27.53 -11.03
C LEU A 787 -26.39 -28.58 -9.93
N LEU A 788 -25.72 -28.20 -8.84
CA LEU A 788 -25.45 -29.12 -7.73
C LEU A 788 -26.74 -29.56 -7.01
N LEU A 789 -27.68 -28.64 -6.82
CA LEU A 789 -28.99 -28.95 -6.24
C LEU A 789 -29.79 -29.90 -7.12
N PHE A 790 -29.74 -29.70 -8.44
CA PHE A 790 -30.37 -30.60 -9.41
C PHE A 790 -29.76 -31.99 -9.34
N VAL A 791 -28.42 -32.11 -9.25
CA VAL A 791 -27.73 -33.39 -9.07
C VAL A 791 -28.12 -34.05 -7.74
N THR A 792 -28.25 -33.27 -6.67
CA THR A 792 -28.59 -33.75 -5.32
C THR A 792 -30.01 -34.32 -5.26
N PHE A 793 -31.00 -33.56 -5.73
CA PHE A 793 -32.42 -33.95 -5.62
C PHE A 793 -32.94 -34.76 -6.80
N LYS A 794 -32.23 -34.76 -7.95
CA LYS A 794 -32.72 -35.25 -9.25
C LYS A 794 -34.10 -34.66 -9.61
N SER A 795 -34.39 -33.45 -9.14
CA SER A 795 -35.68 -32.79 -9.30
C SER A 795 -35.50 -31.29 -9.36
N ILE A 796 -35.85 -30.69 -10.50
CA ILE A 796 -35.74 -29.24 -10.70
C ILE A 796 -36.69 -28.47 -9.77
N ARG A 797 -37.85 -29.04 -9.42
CA ARG A 797 -38.81 -28.41 -8.51
C ARG A 797 -38.25 -28.27 -7.10
N LEU A 798 -37.58 -29.31 -6.59
CA LEU A 798 -36.95 -29.27 -5.27
C LEU A 798 -35.72 -28.35 -5.27
N ALA A 799 -34.94 -28.36 -6.35
CA ALA A 799 -33.81 -27.44 -6.51
C ALA A 799 -34.25 -25.96 -6.51
N LEU A 800 -35.28 -25.62 -7.29
CA LEU A 800 -35.84 -24.25 -7.32
C LEU A 800 -36.48 -23.83 -5.98
N LEU A 801 -37.09 -24.78 -5.26
CA LEU A 801 -37.63 -24.52 -3.92
C LEU A 801 -36.51 -24.10 -2.94
N VAL A 802 -35.38 -24.79 -2.98
CA VAL A 802 -34.21 -24.44 -2.14
C VAL A 802 -33.62 -23.11 -2.57
N ILE A 803 -33.51 -22.84 -3.88
CA ILE A 803 -32.98 -21.56 -4.38
C ILE A 803 -33.88 -20.37 -4.04
N SER A 804 -35.18 -20.58 -3.91
CA SER A 804 -36.11 -19.54 -3.50
C SER A 804 -35.81 -19.00 -2.10
N ASN A 805 -34.94 -19.65 -1.32
CA ASN A 805 -34.42 -19.15 -0.05
C ASN A 805 -33.41 -18.00 -0.21
N LEU A 806 -32.69 -17.89 -1.33
CA LEU A 806 -31.63 -16.88 -1.53
C LEU A 806 -32.12 -15.44 -1.39
N PRO A 807 -33.24 -15.03 -2.02
CA PRO A 807 -33.76 -13.67 -1.85
C PRO A 807 -34.09 -13.34 -0.40
N PHE A 808 -34.57 -14.30 0.39
CA PHE A 808 -34.87 -14.08 1.80
C PHE A 808 -33.61 -13.94 2.65
N ALA A 809 -32.51 -14.60 2.26
CA ALA A 809 -31.22 -14.40 2.90
C ALA A 809 -30.67 -12.98 2.68
N LEU A 810 -30.96 -12.35 1.54
CA LEU A 810 -30.55 -10.96 1.26
C LEU A 810 -31.13 -9.96 2.26
N ILE A 811 -32.34 -10.20 2.77
CA ILE A 811 -33.02 -9.30 3.70
C ILE A 811 -32.13 -9.04 4.92
N GLY A 812 -31.66 -10.11 5.58
CA GLY A 812 -30.81 -9.99 6.76
C GLY A 812 -29.50 -9.23 6.48
N GLY A 813 -28.83 -9.52 5.36
CA GLY A 813 -27.58 -8.86 5.00
C GLY A 813 -27.76 -7.37 4.67
N ILE A 814 -28.82 -7.00 3.92
CA ILE A 814 -29.09 -5.60 3.57
C ILE A 814 -29.45 -4.77 4.80
N PHE A 815 -30.33 -5.30 5.67
CA PHE A 815 -30.67 -4.61 6.91
C PHE A 815 -29.46 -4.50 7.84
N SER A 816 -28.61 -5.53 7.91
CA SER A 816 -27.39 -5.47 8.71
C SER A 816 -26.44 -4.37 8.21
N LEU A 817 -26.20 -4.26 6.90
CA LEU A 817 -25.36 -3.19 6.35
C LEU A 817 -25.93 -1.81 6.67
N TYR A 818 -27.24 -1.63 6.49
CA TYR A 818 -27.92 -0.37 6.75
C TYR A 818 -27.85 0.05 8.24
N ILE A 819 -28.10 -0.88 9.16
CA ILE A 819 -28.05 -0.61 10.61
C ILE A 819 -26.61 -0.36 11.07
N SER A 820 -25.64 -1.09 10.52
CA SER A 820 -24.23 -0.90 10.82
C SER A 820 -23.61 0.36 10.19
N GLY A 821 -24.35 1.07 9.33
CA GLY A 821 -23.84 2.23 8.60
C GLY A 821 -22.77 1.88 7.55
N LEU A 822 -22.71 0.61 7.11
CA LEU A 822 -21.72 0.14 6.13
C LEU A 822 -22.27 0.22 4.70
N TYR A 823 -21.38 0.50 3.76
CA TYR A 823 -21.71 0.57 2.34
C TYR A 823 -21.63 -0.80 1.64
N LEU A 824 -22.22 -0.89 0.46
CA LEU A 824 -22.05 -2.03 -0.42
C LEU A 824 -20.64 -1.99 -1.03
N SER A 825 -19.78 -2.88 -0.55
CA SER A 825 -18.39 -3.01 -0.97
C SER A 825 -18.08 -4.36 -1.62
N VAL A 826 -16.87 -4.54 -2.15
CA VAL A 826 -16.40 -5.84 -2.66
C VAL A 826 -16.42 -6.92 -1.54
N PRO A 827 -15.89 -6.67 -0.32
CA PRO A 827 -16.02 -7.62 0.79
C PRO A 827 -17.48 -7.94 1.16
N ALA A 828 -18.36 -6.92 1.22
CA ALA A 828 -19.77 -7.14 1.53
C ALA A 828 -20.46 -8.03 0.49
N SER A 829 -20.15 -7.81 -0.80
CA SER A 829 -20.65 -8.62 -1.91
C SER A 829 -20.17 -10.07 -1.82
N VAL A 830 -18.91 -10.29 -1.46
CA VAL A 830 -18.38 -11.63 -1.18
C VAL A 830 -19.14 -12.25 0.00
N GLY A 831 -19.39 -11.50 1.07
CA GLY A 831 -20.20 -11.94 2.21
C GLY A 831 -21.60 -12.43 1.81
N PHE A 832 -22.29 -11.73 0.90
CA PHE A 832 -23.58 -12.20 0.36
C PHE A 832 -23.45 -13.53 -0.39
N ILE A 833 -22.39 -13.74 -1.16
CA ILE A 833 -22.13 -15.01 -1.87
C ILE A 833 -21.90 -16.15 -0.87
N VAL A 834 -21.18 -15.90 0.23
CA VAL A 834 -21.01 -16.86 1.32
C VAL A 834 -22.34 -17.19 1.98
N LEU A 835 -23.12 -16.15 2.29
CA LEU A 835 -24.45 -16.27 2.89
C LEU A 835 -25.39 -17.12 2.03
N PHE A 836 -25.32 -17.00 0.69
CA PHE A 836 -26.09 -17.86 -0.22
C PHE A 836 -25.71 -19.33 -0.06
N GLY A 837 -24.42 -19.66 0.06
CA GLY A 837 -23.96 -21.02 0.28
C GLY A 837 -24.54 -21.62 1.57
N VAL A 838 -24.45 -20.89 2.68
CA VAL A 838 -24.96 -21.32 3.99
C VAL A 838 -26.49 -21.43 4.00
N ALA A 839 -27.20 -20.46 3.41
CA ALA A 839 -28.65 -20.49 3.30
C ALA A 839 -29.15 -21.67 2.45
N VAL A 840 -28.42 -22.03 1.40
CA VAL A 840 -28.71 -23.20 0.57
C VAL A 840 -28.46 -24.48 1.34
N LEU A 841 -27.33 -24.62 2.05
CA LEU A 841 -27.03 -25.79 2.86
C LEU A 841 -28.17 -26.10 3.84
N ASN A 842 -28.63 -25.10 4.60
CA ASN A 842 -29.75 -25.25 5.52
C ASN A 842 -31.04 -25.69 4.79
N GLY A 843 -31.31 -25.12 3.62
CA GLY A 843 -32.44 -25.52 2.77
C GLY A 843 -32.32 -26.96 2.27
N VAL A 844 -31.13 -27.39 1.85
CA VAL A 844 -30.87 -28.75 1.35
C VAL A 844 -31.13 -29.79 2.44
N VAL A 845 -30.60 -29.57 3.64
CA VAL A 845 -30.72 -30.50 4.76
C VAL A 845 -32.20 -30.67 5.18
N LEU A 846 -32.96 -29.57 5.23
CA LEU A 846 -34.39 -29.60 5.56
C LEU A 846 -35.22 -30.31 4.47
N VAL A 847 -35.07 -29.90 3.21
CA VAL A 847 -35.85 -30.46 2.09
C VAL A 847 -35.50 -31.94 1.85
N SER A 848 -34.24 -32.34 2.06
CA SER A 848 -33.83 -33.74 1.96
C SER A 848 -34.55 -34.61 2.98
N GLN A 849 -34.70 -34.17 4.24
CA GLN A 849 -35.43 -34.93 5.27
C GLN A 849 -36.91 -35.09 4.91
N ILE A 850 -37.55 -34.00 4.48
CA ILE A 850 -38.97 -34.04 4.08
C ILE A 850 -39.14 -34.98 2.88
N SER A 851 -38.23 -34.92 1.89
CA SER A 851 -38.26 -35.82 0.74
C SER A 851 -38.08 -37.28 1.13
N GLN A 852 -37.23 -37.59 2.11
CA GLN A 852 -37.02 -38.94 2.63
C GLN A 852 -38.28 -39.47 3.33
N LEU A 853 -38.87 -38.70 4.25
CA LEU A 853 -40.12 -39.08 4.94
C LEU A 853 -41.27 -39.33 3.95
N ARG A 854 -41.34 -38.54 2.87
CA ARG A 854 -42.33 -38.79 1.80
C ARG A 854 -42.07 -40.08 1.02
N LYS A 855 -40.81 -40.45 0.80
CA LYS A 855 -40.46 -41.74 0.18
C LYS A 855 -40.78 -42.92 1.08
N GLU A 856 -40.75 -42.73 2.39
CA GLU A 856 -41.16 -43.70 3.40
C GLU A 856 -42.70 -43.83 3.55
N GLY A 857 -43.48 -43.09 2.74
CA GLY A 857 -44.94 -43.23 2.65
C GLY A 857 -45.74 -42.20 3.44
N MET A 858 -45.10 -41.24 4.12
CA MET A 858 -45.78 -40.23 4.94
C MET A 858 -46.50 -39.16 4.09
N GLU A 859 -47.66 -38.70 4.58
CA GLU A 859 -48.42 -37.63 3.93
C GLU A 859 -47.64 -36.29 3.95
N LEU A 860 -47.88 -35.38 3.01
CA LEU A 860 -47.06 -34.17 2.84
C LEU A 860 -47.07 -33.26 4.07
N GLN A 861 -48.23 -33.01 4.69
CA GLN A 861 -48.31 -32.13 5.86
C GLN A 861 -47.62 -32.73 7.08
N GLU A 862 -47.81 -34.03 7.30
CA GLU A 862 -47.17 -34.76 8.40
C GLU A 862 -45.65 -34.85 8.19
N ALA A 863 -45.20 -35.08 6.95
CA ALA A 863 -43.79 -35.09 6.58
C ALA A 863 -43.12 -33.72 6.77
N ILE A 864 -43.82 -32.61 6.47
CA ILE A 864 -43.33 -31.25 6.75
C ILE A 864 -43.21 -31.02 8.26
N MET A 865 -44.23 -31.36 9.03
CA MET A 865 -44.25 -31.17 10.48
C MET A 865 -43.13 -31.97 11.15
N LYS A 866 -43.08 -33.28 10.91
CA LYS A 866 -42.07 -34.19 11.48
C LYS A 866 -40.66 -33.87 10.97
N GLY A 867 -40.52 -33.58 9.68
CA GLY A 867 -39.24 -33.20 9.08
C GLY A 867 -38.66 -31.91 9.67
N SER A 868 -39.51 -30.90 9.88
CA SER A 868 -39.09 -29.61 10.46
C SER A 868 -38.71 -29.76 11.93
N LEU A 869 -39.46 -30.56 12.69
CA LEU A 869 -39.19 -30.82 14.10
C LEU A 869 -37.90 -31.63 14.30
N ASN A 870 -37.67 -32.64 13.45
CA ASN A 870 -36.44 -33.43 13.46
C ASN A 870 -35.19 -32.61 13.05
N ARG A 871 -35.37 -31.49 12.33
CA ARG A 871 -34.28 -30.63 11.87
C ARG A 871 -34.12 -29.35 12.69
N LEU A 872 -35.03 -29.04 13.60
CA LEU A 872 -34.94 -27.86 14.46
C LEU A 872 -33.61 -27.82 15.23
N ARG A 873 -33.23 -28.93 15.89
CA ARG A 873 -31.99 -28.99 16.68
C ARG A 873 -30.73 -28.83 15.81
N PRO A 874 -30.52 -29.61 14.73
CA PRO A 874 -29.40 -29.39 13.81
C PRO A 874 -29.34 -27.96 13.26
N VAL A 875 -30.43 -27.45 12.68
CA VAL A 875 -30.43 -26.14 12.03
C VAL A 875 -30.14 -25.03 13.03
N LEU A 876 -30.70 -25.10 14.24
CA LEU A 876 -30.44 -24.11 15.28
C LEU A 876 -28.97 -24.13 15.76
N MET A 877 -28.36 -25.32 15.88
CA MET A 877 -26.92 -25.43 16.17
C MET A 877 -26.07 -24.79 15.07
N THR A 878 -26.29 -25.20 13.82
CA THR A 878 -25.54 -24.71 12.66
C THR A 878 -25.68 -23.19 12.50
N ALA A 879 -26.90 -22.65 12.63
CA ALA A 879 -27.17 -21.23 12.49
C ALA A 879 -26.60 -20.40 13.65
N SER A 880 -26.71 -20.85 14.91
CA SER A 880 -26.09 -20.15 16.05
C SER A 880 -24.57 -20.09 15.90
N ILE A 881 -23.94 -21.18 15.50
CA ILE A 881 -22.49 -21.25 15.29
C ILE A 881 -22.02 -20.43 14.09
N ALA A 882 -22.85 -20.26 13.06
CA ALA A 882 -22.51 -19.38 11.95
C ALA A 882 -22.64 -17.88 12.31
N ILE A 883 -23.45 -17.54 13.32
CA ILE A 883 -23.67 -16.17 13.79
C ILE A 883 -22.60 -15.72 14.78
N PHE A 884 -22.15 -16.62 15.66
CA PHE A 884 -21.19 -16.36 16.75
C PHE A 884 -19.79 -16.85 16.38
#